data_AF-A0A7C3RQ19-F1
#
_entry.id   AF-A0A7C3RQ19-F1
#
_cell.length_a   1.000
_cell.length_b   1.000
_cell.length_c   1.000
_cell.angle_alpha   90.00
_cell.angle_beta   90.00
_cell.angle_gamma   90.00
#
_symmetry.space_group_name_H-M   'P 1'
#
loop_
_entity.id
_entity.type
_entity.pdbx_description
1 polymer ?
#
loop_
_entity_poly.entity_id
_entity_poly.type
_entity_poly.pdbx_seq_one_letter_code
_entity_poly.pdbx_strand_id
1 'polypeptide(L)'
;MTRLPKYDIVSIDDLSLREIERIFSLADRFSEALRNAERITLADGLIMATLFYEPSTRTRLSFESAMHRLGGSVISSPDMRASSAAKGETLADTVRVVGSYADLIVLRHPHDGAARVASQYAPCPVINAGDGSREHPTQTLCDLYILRKKKGHLRGLTVALCGDLKYGRTVHSLIYALARFGANIVAVPTAGMDVPDYVLDRVRAESNYSFSTVSMEEMKALAGRLDALYLTPSAPHQMALFTAEMPIEKLPAPPPKALDAFYVTRMQKERMADKGPEPGEYVRFDARALKGSRAHEAVVMHPLPRTGELAYELDSDPRAIYFEQAAAGVPVRMALVAWMLEHAAGAERPALPGLPIVRLRAEAAPRCPNANCISRFEGSYLAPRFRLGRSGAANVLMLRCDYCDRELAVEFVGHVRTRRYYRFEENLLSYVREWIEEGSLAVFDTVKQAEEAGYEPYRRGPQREIMNAEQVAEAVESLAEQAVADLPDMSQVILVGVISRGAMLAMRLRDLIEARTGVRPQCAALDAYAGADAIRALDGPEEISTEGRVVVLVDDVINSGWTVQRAMAMLWEKGRPAAKKLAVLIDRGHRAVPIRPNYVGKNIPTSRSERVQVRLEMPDGNARTRARDRVTVYSMVEPMKEAESAG
;
A
#
# COMPACT_ATOMS: atom_id res chain seq x y z
N MET A 1 14.34 -4.58 36.69
CA MET A 1 13.27 -3.79 36.02
C MET A 1 12.27 -4.77 35.46
N THR A 2 11.07 -4.81 36.04
CA THR A 2 9.96 -5.63 35.56
C THR A 2 9.39 -4.92 34.32
N ARG A 3 9.90 -5.25 33.13
CA ARG A 3 9.37 -4.67 31.89
C ARG A 3 8.00 -5.27 31.59
N LEU A 4 7.11 -4.45 31.03
CA LEU A 4 5.89 -4.97 30.42
C LEU A 4 6.27 -6.02 29.35
N PRO A 5 5.61 -7.19 29.32
CA PRO A 5 5.84 -8.17 28.28
C PRO A 5 5.41 -7.60 26.95
N LYS A 6 6.19 -7.93 25.92
CA LYS A 6 6.05 -7.38 24.57
C LYS A 6 4.76 -7.83 23.90
N TYR A 7 3.67 -7.16 24.27
CA TYR A 7 2.34 -7.32 23.69
C TYR A 7 1.95 -6.06 22.93
N ASP A 8 2.15 -6.08 21.61
CA ASP A 8 1.90 -4.92 20.78
C ASP A 8 0.43 -4.85 20.34
N ILE A 9 -0.12 -3.63 20.31
CA ILE A 9 -1.46 -3.34 19.79
C ILE A 9 -1.31 -2.48 18.54
N VAL A 10 -1.00 -3.11 17.42
CA VAL A 10 -0.77 -2.43 16.14
C VAL A 10 -2.04 -2.41 15.30
N SER A 11 -2.84 -3.46 15.38
CA SER A 11 -4.09 -3.66 14.66
C SER A 11 -5.23 -4.06 15.60
N ILE A 12 -6.48 -3.81 15.20
CA ILE A 12 -7.64 -4.31 15.96
C ILE A 12 -7.70 -5.85 15.98
N ASP A 13 -7.04 -6.50 15.02
CA ASP A 13 -6.96 -7.96 14.93
C ASP A 13 -5.93 -8.58 15.87
N ASP A 14 -5.07 -7.77 16.48
CA ASP A 14 -4.18 -8.25 17.54
C ASP A 14 -4.98 -8.62 18.82
N LEU A 15 -6.24 -8.17 18.92
CA LEU A 15 -7.17 -8.47 20.03
C LEU A 15 -8.28 -9.42 19.58
N SER A 16 -8.52 -10.49 20.33
CA SER A 16 -9.67 -11.38 20.17
C SER A 16 -10.96 -10.72 20.70
N LEU A 17 -12.13 -11.23 20.28
CA LEU A 17 -13.41 -10.69 20.77
C LEU A 17 -13.54 -10.77 22.31
N ARG A 18 -13.06 -11.87 22.92
CA ARG A 18 -13.07 -12.06 24.38
C ARG A 18 -12.21 -11.04 25.10
N GLU A 19 -11.05 -10.68 24.54
CA GLU A 19 -10.18 -9.66 25.12
C GLU A 19 -10.76 -8.27 24.96
N ILE A 20 -11.38 -7.97 23.81
CA ILE A 20 -12.10 -6.70 23.62
C ILE A 20 -13.22 -6.57 24.66
N GLU A 21 -14.02 -7.61 24.87
CA GLU A 21 -15.06 -7.62 25.91
C GLU A 21 -14.47 -7.45 27.31
N ARG A 22 -13.34 -8.10 27.62
CA ARG A 22 -12.63 -7.92 28.89
C ARG A 22 -12.14 -6.48 29.09
N ILE A 23 -11.60 -5.86 28.04
CA ILE A 23 -11.21 -4.44 28.05
C ILE A 23 -12.45 -3.57 28.30
N PHE A 24 -13.61 -3.87 27.71
CA PHE A 24 -14.84 -3.12 27.99
C PHE A 24 -15.32 -3.27 29.43
N SER A 25 -15.23 -4.47 30.04
CA SER A 25 -15.55 -4.65 31.45
C SER A 25 -14.59 -3.88 32.37
N LEU A 26 -13.29 -3.84 32.03
CA LEU A 26 -12.31 -2.99 32.71
C LEU A 26 -12.65 -1.50 32.56
N ALA A 27 -13.06 -1.07 31.37
CA ALA A 27 -13.43 0.31 31.10
C ALA A 27 -14.67 0.74 31.90
N ASP A 28 -15.65 -0.16 32.08
CA ASP A 28 -16.81 0.10 32.96
C ASP A 28 -16.36 0.31 34.40
N ARG A 29 -15.48 -0.55 34.93
CA ARG A 29 -14.90 -0.39 36.28
C ARG A 29 -14.15 0.94 36.45
N PHE A 30 -13.29 1.30 35.51
CA PHE A 30 -12.57 2.57 35.56
C PHE A 30 -13.49 3.79 35.39
N SER A 31 -14.53 3.68 34.56
CA SER A 31 -15.53 4.74 34.43
C SER A 31 -16.31 4.96 35.74
N GLU A 32 -16.50 3.92 36.55
CA GLU A 32 -17.10 4.03 37.89
C GLU A 32 -16.11 4.60 38.91
N ALA A 33 -14.90 4.05 38.98
CA ALA A 33 -13.84 4.53 39.86
C ALA A 33 -13.53 6.02 39.65
N LEU A 34 -13.50 6.49 38.40
CA LEU A 34 -13.31 7.92 38.08
C LEU A 34 -14.47 8.79 38.58
N ARG A 35 -15.72 8.29 38.54
CA ARG A 35 -16.89 9.01 39.08
C ARG A 35 -16.85 9.10 40.61
N ASN A 36 -16.31 8.08 41.26
CA ASN A 36 -16.13 8.01 42.70
C ASN A 36 -14.85 8.71 43.20
N ALA A 37 -14.05 9.29 42.29
CA ALA A 37 -12.74 9.89 42.57
C ALA A 37 -11.77 8.92 43.28
N GLU A 38 -11.85 7.62 42.97
CA GLU A 38 -10.98 6.60 43.54
C GLU A 38 -9.53 6.78 43.07
N ARG A 39 -8.57 6.54 43.97
CA ARG A 39 -7.14 6.55 43.66
C ARG A 39 -6.72 5.18 43.12
N ILE A 40 -6.22 5.15 41.88
CA ILE A 40 -5.75 3.94 41.22
C ILE A 40 -4.22 4.01 41.07
N THR A 41 -3.52 2.94 41.42
CA THR A 41 -2.05 2.85 41.42
C THR A 41 -1.52 1.65 40.63
N LEU A 42 -2.29 1.17 39.64
CA LEU A 42 -1.94 -0.02 38.86
C LEU A 42 -0.68 0.14 37.99
N ALA A 43 -0.36 1.38 37.59
CA ALA A 43 0.80 1.69 36.77
C ALA A 43 1.88 2.46 37.54
N ASP A 44 1.88 2.35 38.88
CA ASP A 44 2.86 3.05 39.71
C ASP A 44 4.30 2.63 39.35
N GLY A 45 5.18 3.62 39.23
CA GLY A 45 6.56 3.42 38.78
C GLY A 45 6.76 3.14 37.28
N LEU A 46 5.69 3.06 36.47
CA LEU A 46 5.79 2.83 35.02
C LEU A 46 5.81 4.14 34.23
N ILE A 47 6.53 4.14 33.11
CA ILE A 47 6.66 5.29 32.21
C ILE A 47 6.07 4.96 30.83
N MET A 48 5.11 5.78 30.38
CA MET A 48 4.58 5.74 29.01
C MET A 48 5.26 6.82 28.15
N ALA A 49 5.82 6.43 27.01
CA ALA A 49 6.29 7.36 25.99
C ALA A 49 5.20 7.62 24.95
N THR A 50 4.85 8.88 24.71
CA THR A 50 3.90 9.27 23.64
C THR A 50 4.64 9.96 22.50
N LEU A 51 4.78 9.25 21.37
CA LEU A 51 5.49 9.69 20.17
C LEU A 51 4.50 10.05 19.05
N PHE A 52 4.28 11.35 18.81
CA PHE A 52 3.31 11.83 17.84
C PHE A 52 4.02 12.61 16.71
N TYR A 53 3.99 12.05 15.50
CA TYR A 53 4.53 12.66 14.27
C TYR A 53 3.46 13.36 13.42
N GLU A 54 2.20 13.30 13.86
CA GLU A 54 1.07 14.02 13.29
C GLU A 54 0.30 14.74 14.41
N PRO A 55 -0.28 15.92 14.17
CA PRO A 55 -1.08 16.64 15.14
C PRO A 55 -2.23 15.78 15.69
N SER A 56 -2.36 15.77 17.02
CA SER A 56 -3.40 15.00 17.71
C SER A 56 -3.62 15.50 19.14
N THR A 57 -4.72 16.20 19.37
CA THR A 57 -5.10 16.65 20.72
C THR A 57 -5.72 15.51 21.53
N ARG A 58 -6.82 14.94 21.05
CA ARG A 58 -7.65 14.01 21.84
C ARG A 58 -6.96 12.68 22.05
N THR A 59 -6.36 12.09 21.01
CA THR A 59 -5.66 10.82 21.16
C THR A 59 -4.40 10.97 22.02
N ARG A 60 -3.67 12.09 21.98
CA ARG A 60 -2.52 12.24 22.86
C ARG A 60 -2.96 12.43 24.31
N LEU A 61 -3.74 13.47 24.57
CA LEU A 61 -4.13 13.87 25.92
C LEU A 61 -4.93 12.81 26.68
N SER A 62 -5.76 11.99 26.01
CA SER A 62 -6.47 10.91 26.70
C SER A 62 -5.61 9.69 27.01
N PHE A 63 -4.50 9.45 26.29
CA PHE A 63 -3.50 8.46 26.72
C PHE A 63 -2.69 8.97 27.91
N GLU A 64 -2.22 10.22 27.84
CA GLU A 64 -1.45 10.82 28.94
C GLU A 64 -2.31 10.88 30.22
N SER A 65 -3.57 11.32 30.10
CA SER A 65 -4.55 11.31 31.19
C SER A 65 -4.78 9.90 31.72
N ALA A 66 -4.98 8.90 30.85
CA ALA A 66 -5.16 7.51 31.28
C ALA A 66 -3.96 6.99 32.09
N MET A 67 -2.73 7.25 31.64
CA MET A 67 -1.53 6.81 32.36
C MET A 67 -1.42 7.47 33.73
N HIS A 68 -1.63 8.79 33.81
CA HIS A 68 -1.62 9.51 35.09
C HIS A 68 -2.73 9.04 36.04
N ARG A 69 -3.93 8.75 35.52
CA ARG A 69 -5.04 8.22 36.31
C ARG A 69 -4.79 6.82 36.84
N LEU A 70 -3.93 6.03 36.19
CA LEU A 70 -3.48 4.72 36.67
C LEU A 70 -2.30 4.82 37.66
N GLY A 71 -1.79 6.02 37.95
CA GLY A 71 -0.64 6.25 38.84
C GLY A 71 0.72 6.28 38.12
N GLY A 72 0.74 6.18 36.79
CA GLY A 72 1.97 6.18 36.00
C GLY A 72 2.47 7.56 35.58
N SER A 73 3.67 7.57 35.01
CA SER A 73 4.32 8.76 34.46
C SER A 73 4.34 8.75 32.93
N VAL A 74 4.50 9.93 32.32
CA VAL A 74 4.52 10.10 30.87
C VAL A 74 5.75 10.90 30.47
N ILE A 75 6.45 10.45 29.43
CA ILE A 75 7.39 11.26 28.65
C ILE A 75 6.78 11.52 27.28
N SER A 76 6.71 12.78 26.85
CA SER A 76 5.93 13.17 25.67
C SER A 76 6.73 14.08 24.76
N SER A 77 6.59 13.85 23.45
CA SER A 77 7.02 14.77 22.42
C SER A 77 5.83 15.06 21.51
N PRO A 78 5.22 16.26 21.60
CA PRO A 78 3.99 16.58 20.88
C PRO A 78 4.21 16.84 19.38
N ASP A 79 5.45 17.11 18.97
CA ASP A 79 5.86 17.22 17.58
C ASP A 79 7.24 16.58 17.38
N MET A 80 7.23 15.30 17.03
CA MET A 80 8.46 14.57 16.73
C MET A 80 9.17 15.12 15.48
N ARG A 81 8.45 15.75 14.53
CA ARG A 81 9.10 16.32 13.33
C ARG A 81 9.98 17.52 13.67
N ALA A 82 9.75 18.19 14.79
CA ALA A 82 10.59 19.26 15.31
C ALA A 82 11.74 18.76 16.23
N SER A 83 11.83 17.45 16.48
CA SER A 83 12.81 16.83 17.38
C SER A 83 14.04 16.27 16.62
N SER A 84 14.82 15.37 17.23
CA SER A 84 15.93 14.64 16.60
C SER A 84 15.57 13.93 15.30
N ALA A 85 14.29 13.59 15.08
CA ALA A 85 13.83 13.09 13.78
C ALA A 85 14.04 14.10 12.63
N ALA A 86 14.09 15.41 12.92
CA ALA A 86 14.49 16.45 11.96
C ALA A 86 15.93 16.30 11.46
N LYS A 87 16.77 15.59 12.22
CA LYS A 87 18.17 15.29 11.87
C LYS A 87 18.30 14.02 11.03
N GLY A 88 17.18 13.43 10.58
CA GLY A 88 17.16 12.25 9.73
C GLY A 88 17.25 10.91 10.48
N GLU A 89 17.00 10.89 11.78
CA GLU A 89 16.95 9.64 12.56
C GLU A 89 15.77 8.77 12.11
N THR A 90 16.02 7.47 11.98
CA THR A 90 15.00 6.52 11.54
C THR A 90 13.97 6.26 12.66
N LEU A 91 12.74 5.87 12.30
CA LEU A 91 11.73 5.49 13.27
C LEU A 91 12.21 4.30 14.12
N ALA A 92 12.88 3.33 13.51
CA ALA A 92 13.40 2.15 14.20
C ALA A 92 14.44 2.51 15.28
N ASP A 93 15.37 3.42 14.99
CA ASP A 93 16.36 3.87 15.98
C ASP A 93 15.70 4.69 17.08
N THR A 94 14.79 5.58 16.70
CA THR A 94 14.03 6.39 17.66
C THR A 94 13.32 5.51 18.69
N VAL A 95 12.59 4.48 18.25
CA VAL A 95 11.84 3.60 19.19
C VAL A 95 12.74 2.67 20.00
N ARG A 96 13.93 2.31 19.50
CA ARG A 96 14.93 1.57 20.28
C ARG A 96 15.46 2.41 21.43
N VAL A 97 15.81 3.66 21.15
CA VAL A 97 16.32 4.60 22.14
C VAL A 97 15.23 4.96 23.14
N VAL A 98 14.07 5.42 22.68
CA VAL A 98 12.96 5.82 23.55
C VAL A 98 12.44 4.63 24.36
N GLY A 99 12.35 3.44 23.77
CA GLY A 99 11.92 2.23 24.49
C GLY A 99 12.91 1.76 25.56
N SER A 100 14.14 2.29 25.59
CA SER A 100 15.06 2.07 26.72
C SER A 100 14.72 2.96 27.93
N TYR A 101 13.97 4.04 27.73
CA TYR A 101 13.56 5.01 28.76
C TYR A 101 12.15 4.78 29.29
N ALA A 102 11.32 4.03 28.55
CA ALA A 102 9.90 3.84 28.84
C ALA A 102 9.52 2.36 28.87
N ASP A 103 8.44 2.05 29.59
CA ASP A 103 7.87 0.70 29.70
C ASP A 103 6.79 0.44 28.63
N LEU A 104 6.28 1.48 27.99
CA LEU A 104 5.23 1.42 26.98
C LEU A 104 5.38 2.58 26.00
N ILE A 105 5.25 2.32 24.69
CA ILE A 105 5.22 3.37 23.66
C ILE A 105 3.82 3.47 23.07
N VAL A 106 3.31 4.69 22.95
CA VAL A 106 2.14 5.04 22.13
C VAL A 106 2.62 5.83 20.93
N LEU A 107 2.40 5.31 19.72
CA LEU A 107 2.90 5.90 18.48
C LEU A 107 1.76 6.36 17.57
N ARG A 108 1.87 7.58 17.04
CA ARG A 108 1.07 8.05 15.90
C ARG A 108 1.99 8.57 14.80
N HIS A 109 1.78 8.10 13.57
CA HIS A 109 2.69 8.34 12.45
C HIS A 109 1.95 8.54 11.12
N PRO A 110 2.44 9.40 10.19
CA PRO A 110 1.78 9.66 8.91
C PRO A 110 1.90 8.54 7.88
N HIS A 111 2.91 7.68 7.99
CA HIS A 111 3.14 6.57 7.05
C HIS A 111 2.45 5.28 7.48
N ASP A 112 1.90 4.56 6.51
CA ASP A 112 1.21 3.29 6.73
C ASP A 112 2.21 2.20 7.16
N GLY A 113 1.88 1.44 8.20
CA GLY A 113 2.74 0.37 8.71
C GLY A 113 3.84 0.82 9.67
N ALA A 114 3.93 2.12 9.97
CA ALA A 114 4.92 2.64 10.91
C ALA A 114 4.78 2.05 12.33
N ALA A 115 3.55 1.83 12.80
CA ALA A 115 3.32 1.16 14.08
C ALA A 115 3.82 -0.30 14.09
N ARG A 116 3.73 -1.01 12.95
CA ARG A 116 4.28 -2.36 12.80
C ARG A 116 5.81 -2.35 12.82
N VAL A 117 6.44 -1.37 12.17
CA VAL A 117 7.91 -1.18 12.24
C VAL A 117 8.32 -0.91 13.68
N ALA A 118 7.64 0.02 14.35
CA ALA A 118 7.95 0.36 15.74
C ALA A 118 7.84 -0.85 16.67
N SER A 119 6.80 -1.66 16.52
CA SER A 119 6.60 -2.87 17.33
C SER A 119 7.72 -3.91 17.14
N GLN A 120 8.29 -3.99 15.94
CA GLN A 120 9.40 -4.91 15.66
C GLN A 120 10.69 -4.50 16.38
N TYR A 121 11.00 -3.20 16.42
CA TYR A 121 12.28 -2.70 16.92
C TYR A 121 12.26 -2.20 18.36
N ALA A 122 11.10 -1.82 18.90
CA ALA A 122 10.98 -1.39 20.29
C ALA A 122 11.28 -2.56 21.26
N PRO A 123 12.02 -2.31 22.35
CA PRO A 123 12.25 -3.28 23.41
C PRO A 123 11.07 -3.41 24.40
N CYS A 124 10.08 -2.52 24.30
CA CYS A 124 8.85 -2.48 25.10
C CYS A 124 7.62 -2.56 24.17
N PRO A 125 6.41 -2.81 24.70
CA PRO A 125 5.18 -2.82 23.92
C PRO A 125 4.91 -1.49 23.19
N VAL A 126 4.27 -1.60 22.03
CA VAL A 126 3.83 -0.47 21.21
C VAL A 126 2.32 -0.49 21.01
N ILE A 127 1.65 0.64 21.27
CA ILE A 127 0.24 0.89 20.95
C ILE A 127 0.15 1.83 19.75
N ASN A 128 -0.59 1.42 18.73
CA ASN A 128 -0.92 2.24 17.57
C ASN A 128 -2.03 3.24 17.89
N ALA A 129 -1.66 4.52 17.92
CA ALA A 129 -2.54 5.67 18.02
C ALA A 129 -2.89 6.29 16.65
N GLY A 130 -2.57 5.59 15.56
CA GLY A 130 -2.88 5.91 14.17
C GLY A 130 -1.63 5.83 13.28
N ASP A 131 -1.65 4.98 12.25
CA ASP A 131 -0.61 4.89 11.22
C ASP A 131 -1.16 5.18 9.83
N GLY A 132 -0.79 6.33 9.27
CA GLY A 132 -1.25 6.81 7.96
C GLY A 132 -2.76 6.72 7.75
N SER A 133 -3.18 6.13 6.64
CA SER A 133 -4.59 5.85 6.30
C SER A 133 -5.06 4.44 6.70
N ARG A 134 -4.20 3.64 7.33
CA ARG A 134 -4.43 2.22 7.58
C ARG A 134 -5.30 1.96 8.82
N GLU A 135 -4.74 2.04 10.03
CA GLU A 135 -5.47 1.62 11.24
C GLU A 135 -5.43 2.64 12.39
N HIS A 136 -6.44 2.56 13.26
CA HIS A 136 -6.47 3.25 14.56
C HIS A 136 -7.21 2.39 15.60
N PRO A 137 -6.60 1.30 16.10
CA PRO A 137 -7.30 0.29 16.90
C PRO A 137 -7.93 0.86 18.18
N THR A 138 -7.23 1.79 18.83
CA THR A 138 -7.71 2.39 20.08
C THR A 138 -8.89 3.35 19.90
N GLN A 139 -9.03 3.99 18.73
CA GLN A 139 -10.24 4.75 18.42
C GLN A 139 -11.41 3.78 18.21
N THR A 140 -11.20 2.72 17.43
CA THR A 140 -12.22 1.67 17.23
C THR A 140 -12.69 1.04 18.54
N LEU A 141 -11.79 0.79 19.50
CA LEU A 141 -12.17 0.33 20.84
C LEU A 141 -13.08 1.33 21.56
N CYS A 142 -12.81 2.64 21.47
CA CYS A 142 -13.65 3.67 22.07
C CYS A 142 -15.04 3.71 21.42
N ASP A 143 -15.08 3.59 20.09
CA ASP A 143 -16.31 3.62 19.29
C ASP A 143 -17.20 2.42 19.64
N LEU A 144 -16.63 1.21 19.64
CA LEU A 144 -17.32 -0.01 20.01
C LEU A 144 -17.77 -0.01 21.48
N TYR A 145 -16.93 0.50 22.40
CA TYR A 145 -17.26 0.58 23.81
C TYR A 145 -18.51 1.44 24.04
N ILE A 146 -18.54 2.66 23.50
CA ILE A 146 -19.68 3.56 23.73
C ILE A 146 -20.94 3.03 23.04
N LEU A 147 -20.81 2.43 21.85
CA LEU A 147 -21.92 1.81 21.15
C LEU A 147 -22.51 0.65 21.97
N ARG A 148 -21.67 -0.26 22.47
CA ARG A 148 -22.08 -1.36 23.38
C ARG A 148 -22.70 -0.83 24.67
N LYS A 149 -22.19 0.28 25.22
CA LYS A 149 -22.72 0.89 26.44
C LYS A 149 -24.13 1.47 26.23
N LYS A 150 -24.39 2.06 25.06
CA LYS A 150 -25.68 2.68 24.72
C LYS A 150 -26.72 1.68 24.21
N LYS A 151 -26.29 0.63 23.51
CA LYS A 151 -27.18 -0.37 22.89
C LYS A 151 -27.21 -1.73 23.60
N GLY A 152 -26.36 -1.94 24.60
CA GLY A 152 -26.28 -3.18 25.37
C GLY A 152 -25.50 -4.31 24.68
N HIS A 153 -25.59 -4.43 23.35
CA HIS A 153 -24.85 -5.41 22.55
C HIS A 153 -24.29 -4.78 21.27
N LEU A 154 -23.40 -5.49 20.57
CA LEU A 154 -22.88 -5.09 19.25
C LEU A 154 -23.40 -5.99 18.12
N ARG A 155 -23.63 -7.28 18.42
CA ARG A 155 -24.12 -8.27 17.45
C ARG A 155 -25.51 -7.88 16.95
N GLY A 156 -25.71 -7.95 15.63
CA GLY A 156 -27.00 -7.67 14.99
C GLY A 156 -27.40 -6.20 14.94
N LEU A 157 -26.61 -5.28 15.52
CA LEU A 157 -26.86 -3.84 15.37
C LEU A 157 -26.71 -3.42 13.91
N THR A 158 -27.47 -2.43 13.48
CA THR A 158 -27.34 -1.82 12.16
C THR A 158 -26.69 -0.44 12.27
N VAL A 159 -25.45 -0.33 11.79
CA VAL A 159 -24.63 0.89 11.89
C VAL A 159 -24.46 1.53 10.51
N ALA A 160 -24.92 2.77 10.37
CA ALA A 160 -24.72 3.58 9.17
C ALA A 160 -23.41 4.37 9.24
N LEU A 161 -22.52 4.19 8.27
CA LEU A 161 -21.23 4.89 8.17
C LEU A 161 -21.34 5.97 7.10
N CYS A 162 -21.22 7.24 7.48
CA CYS A 162 -21.54 8.38 6.61
C CYS A 162 -20.30 9.26 6.34
N GLY A 163 -20.13 9.70 5.09
CA GLY A 163 -19.12 10.69 4.70
C GLY A 163 -17.94 10.14 3.90
N ASP A 164 -16.72 10.45 4.35
CA ASP A 164 -15.45 10.02 3.74
C ASP A 164 -15.10 8.59 4.16
N LEU A 165 -15.59 7.62 3.38
CA LEU A 165 -15.30 6.20 3.59
C LEU A 165 -14.03 5.75 2.86
N LYS A 166 -13.41 6.62 2.06
CA LYS A 166 -12.24 6.31 1.24
C LYS A 166 -10.93 6.55 1.97
N TYR A 167 -10.80 7.68 2.65
CA TYR A 167 -9.54 8.11 3.29
C TYR A 167 -9.57 8.01 4.82
N GLY A 168 -10.74 7.72 5.41
CA GLY A 168 -10.93 7.62 6.86
C GLY A 168 -10.39 6.33 7.50
N ARG A 169 -9.17 6.37 8.07
CA ARG A 169 -8.58 5.23 8.80
C ARG A 169 -9.46 4.65 9.92
N THR A 170 -10.19 5.52 10.61
CA THR A 170 -11.06 5.13 11.72
C THR A 170 -12.24 4.30 11.23
N VAL A 171 -12.80 4.64 10.06
CA VAL A 171 -13.96 3.93 9.52
C VAL A 171 -13.58 2.59 8.92
N HIS A 172 -12.40 2.45 8.32
CA HIS A 172 -11.90 1.14 7.87
C HIS A 172 -11.69 0.19 9.04
N SER A 173 -11.02 0.65 10.10
CA SER A 173 -10.81 -0.13 11.33
C SER A 173 -12.15 -0.52 11.99
N LEU A 174 -13.11 0.41 12.00
CA LEU A 174 -14.45 0.17 12.53
C LEU A 174 -15.24 -0.83 11.69
N ILE A 175 -15.14 -0.82 10.36
CA ILE A 175 -15.76 -1.80 9.47
C ILE A 175 -15.30 -3.21 9.82
N TYR A 176 -13.99 -3.43 9.94
CA TYR A 176 -13.43 -4.75 10.29
C TYR A 176 -13.93 -5.22 11.66
N ALA A 177 -13.94 -4.31 12.64
CA ALA A 177 -14.34 -4.67 13.99
C ALA A 177 -15.85 -4.95 14.09
N LEU A 178 -16.70 -4.10 13.50
CA LEU A 178 -18.15 -4.33 13.42
C LEU A 178 -18.47 -5.64 12.70
N ALA A 179 -17.71 -5.96 11.64
CA ALA A 179 -17.85 -7.23 10.92
C ALA A 179 -17.57 -8.43 11.84
N ARG A 180 -16.48 -8.38 12.62
CA ARG A 180 -16.12 -9.43 13.58
C ARG A 180 -17.14 -9.60 14.71
N PHE A 181 -17.82 -8.54 15.12
CA PHE A 181 -18.90 -8.59 16.11
C PHE A 181 -20.26 -9.01 15.53
N GLY A 182 -20.38 -9.18 14.21
CA GLY A 182 -21.62 -9.59 13.56
C GLY A 182 -22.67 -8.48 13.47
N ALA A 183 -22.25 -7.22 13.36
CA ALA A 183 -23.14 -6.08 13.11
C ALA A 183 -23.45 -5.93 11.61
N ASN A 184 -24.62 -5.41 11.27
CA ASN A 184 -24.96 -4.99 9.91
C ASN A 184 -24.37 -3.59 9.66
N ILE A 185 -23.77 -3.37 8.49
CA ILE A 185 -23.10 -2.11 8.15
C ILE A 185 -23.78 -1.51 6.93
N VAL A 186 -24.20 -0.25 7.02
CA VAL A 186 -24.74 0.52 5.90
C VAL A 186 -23.72 1.59 5.54
N ALA A 187 -23.00 1.44 4.42
CA ALA A 187 -22.07 2.45 3.94
C ALA A 187 -22.81 3.51 3.12
N VAL A 188 -22.70 4.77 3.56
CA VAL A 188 -23.33 5.96 3.00
C VAL A 188 -22.23 6.97 2.62
N PRO A 189 -21.45 6.70 1.56
CA PRO A 189 -20.35 7.57 1.16
C PRO A 189 -20.86 8.90 0.58
N THR A 190 -20.06 9.95 0.73
CA THR A 190 -20.18 11.12 -0.16
C THR A 190 -19.67 10.76 -1.55
N ALA A 191 -20.17 11.41 -2.60
CA ALA A 191 -19.80 11.11 -3.99
C ALA A 191 -18.26 11.05 -4.18
N GLY A 192 -17.77 9.93 -4.71
CA GLY A 192 -16.33 9.69 -4.93
C GLY A 192 -15.52 9.27 -3.69
N MET A 193 -16.19 9.06 -2.56
CA MET A 193 -15.59 8.66 -1.28
C MET A 193 -16.07 7.28 -0.81
N ASP A 194 -16.28 6.37 -1.76
CA ASP A 194 -16.71 5.00 -1.52
C ASP A 194 -15.70 4.21 -0.67
N VAL A 195 -16.20 3.15 -0.02
CA VAL A 195 -15.36 2.19 0.68
C VAL A 195 -14.38 1.57 -0.33
N PRO A 196 -13.06 1.62 -0.11
CA PRO A 196 -12.09 1.08 -1.05
C PRO A 196 -12.23 -0.44 -1.23
N ASP A 197 -11.95 -0.93 -2.44
CA ASP A 197 -12.04 -2.37 -2.77
C ASP A 197 -11.24 -3.24 -1.81
N TYR A 198 -10.04 -2.83 -1.42
CA TYR A 198 -9.20 -3.61 -0.48
C TYR A 198 -9.85 -3.80 0.90
N VAL A 199 -10.70 -2.88 1.35
CA VAL A 199 -11.45 -3.01 2.61
C VAL A 199 -12.57 -4.02 2.41
N LEU A 200 -13.31 -3.93 1.31
CA LEU A 200 -14.41 -4.84 0.97
C LEU A 200 -13.89 -6.27 0.76
N ASP A 201 -12.78 -6.43 0.06
CA ASP A 201 -12.15 -7.71 -0.23
C ASP A 201 -11.61 -8.35 1.06
N ARG A 202 -11.05 -7.55 1.98
CA ARG A 202 -10.67 -8.04 3.31
C ARG A 202 -11.89 -8.53 4.10
N VAL A 203 -13.00 -7.77 4.11
CA VAL A 203 -14.24 -8.21 4.80
C VAL A 203 -14.80 -9.48 4.16
N ARG A 204 -14.82 -9.59 2.82
CA ARG A 204 -15.21 -10.83 2.10
C ARG A 204 -14.33 -12.01 2.49
N ALA A 205 -13.03 -11.74 2.64
CA ALA A 205 -12.05 -12.78 2.87
C ALA A 205 -12.08 -13.29 4.32
N GLU A 206 -12.10 -12.37 5.28
CA GLU A 206 -11.88 -12.63 6.70
C GLU A 206 -13.19 -12.73 7.48
N SER A 207 -14.34 -12.46 6.86
CA SER A 207 -15.66 -12.48 7.51
C SER A 207 -16.74 -13.06 6.59
N ASN A 208 -17.69 -13.82 7.15
CA ASN A 208 -18.84 -14.35 6.40
C ASN A 208 -19.87 -13.23 6.18
N TYR A 209 -19.58 -12.30 5.26
CA TYR A 209 -20.45 -11.16 4.97
C TYR A 209 -20.94 -11.17 3.51
N SER A 210 -22.22 -10.83 3.34
CA SER A 210 -22.88 -10.59 2.06
C SER A 210 -22.99 -9.09 1.78
N PHE A 211 -22.88 -8.73 0.50
CA PHE A 211 -22.89 -7.36 0.00
C PHE A 211 -24.11 -7.18 -0.91
N SER A 212 -24.89 -6.15 -0.66
CA SER A 212 -26.04 -5.78 -1.48
C SER A 212 -26.14 -4.27 -1.57
N THR A 213 -26.47 -3.74 -2.75
CA THR A 213 -26.83 -2.32 -2.89
C THR A 213 -28.28 -2.13 -2.51
N VAL A 214 -28.56 -1.12 -1.70
CA VAL A 214 -29.91 -0.80 -1.21
C VAL A 214 -30.17 0.68 -1.45
N SER A 215 -31.24 1.00 -2.17
CA SER A 215 -31.75 2.37 -2.26
C SER A 215 -32.45 2.74 -0.95
N MET A 216 -31.95 3.75 -0.25
CA MET A 216 -32.50 4.21 1.03
C MET A 216 -33.18 5.57 0.86
N GLU A 217 -34.46 5.57 0.48
CA GLU A 217 -35.20 6.81 0.17
C GLU A 217 -35.23 7.82 1.32
N GLU A 218 -35.35 7.35 2.57
CA GLU A 218 -35.36 8.18 3.78
C GLU A 218 -33.99 8.77 4.12
N MET A 219 -32.91 8.24 3.53
CA MET A 219 -31.53 8.69 3.74
C MET A 219 -31.04 9.62 2.62
N LYS A 220 -31.86 9.88 1.58
CA LYS A 220 -31.58 10.87 0.52
C LYS A 220 -31.31 12.28 1.06
N ALA A 221 -31.76 12.57 2.29
CA ALA A 221 -31.48 13.84 2.97
C ALA A 221 -30.01 14.00 3.40
N LEU A 222 -29.24 12.92 3.50
CA LEU A 222 -27.85 12.91 3.95
C LEU A 222 -26.84 13.04 2.80
N ALA A 223 -27.10 12.40 1.67
CA ALA A 223 -26.39 12.63 0.41
C ALA A 223 -27.37 12.27 -0.73
N GLY A 224 -27.25 12.89 -1.91
CA GLY A 224 -28.24 12.83 -3.01
C GLY A 224 -28.73 11.43 -3.46
N ARG A 225 -28.58 11.05 -4.74
CA ARG A 225 -28.93 9.67 -5.16
C ARG A 225 -27.99 8.70 -4.42
N LEU A 226 -28.48 8.04 -3.38
CA LEU A 226 -27.71 7.10 -2.57
C LEU A 226 -28.10 5.66 -2.88
N ASP A 227 -27.28 4.99 -3.68
CA ASP A 227 -27.16 3.54 -3.63
C ASP A 227 -26.25 3.21 -2.43
N ALA A 228 -26.83 2.87 -1.27
CA ALA A 228 -26.06 2.53 -0.09
C ALA A 228 -25.53 1.08 -0.22
N LEU A 229 -24.27 0.85 0.14
CA LEU A 229 -23.73 -0.50 0.21
C LEU A 229 -24.08 -1.09 1.57
N TYR A 230 -24.87 -2.17 1.56
CA TYR A 230 -25.29 -2.88 2.75
C TYR A 230 -24.49 -4.17 2.92
N LEU A 231 -23.82 -4.30 4.07
CA LEU A 231 -23.01 -5.45 4.44
C LEU A 231 -23.69 -6.16 5.61
N THR A 232 -23.98 -7.45 5.45
CA THR A 232 -24.70 -8.28 6.44
C THR A 232 -23.98 -9.60 6.68
N PRO A 233 -24.00 -10.16 7.91
CA PRO A 233 -23.51 -11.52 8.13
C PRO A 233 -24.30 -12.56 7.32
N SER A 234 -23.63 -13.49 6.65
CA SER A 234 -24.22 -14.51 5.77
C SER A 234 -24.86 -15.72 6.49
N ALA A 235 -25.52 -15.50 7.64
CA ALA A 235 -26.14 -16.50 8.55
C ALA A 235 -25.18 -17.20 9.56
N PRO A 236 -25.71 -17.74 10.69
CA PRO A 236 -25.04 -17.73 11.99
C PRO A 236 -23.95 -18.80 12.13
N HIS A 237 -22.84 -18.44 12.76
CA HIS A 237 -21.79 -19.37 13.19
C HIS A 237 -22.32 -20.37 14.22
N GLN A 238 -22.93 -21.45 13.76
CA GLN A 238 -23.05 -22.70 14.49
C GLN A 238 -22.16 -23.71 13.79
N MET A 239 -21.14 -24.20 14.48
CA MET A 239 -20.47 -25.43 14.07
C MET A 239 -21.50 -26.55 14.07
N ALA A 240 -21.90 -27.01 12.89
CA ALA A 240 -22.46 -28.33 12.63
C ALA A 240 -21.71 -28.80 11.37
N LEU A 241 -20.72 -29.68 11.48
CA LEU A 241 -20.91 -31.14 11.46
C LEU A 241 -22.08 -31.54 10.55
N PHE A 242 -21.72 -32.23 9.47
CA PHE A 242 -22.52 -32.87 8.42
C PHE A 242 -22.72 -32.10 7.10
N THR A 243 -22.21 -32.78 6.07
CA THR A 243 -22.26 -32.58 4.62
C THR A 243 -23.65 -32.30 4.05
N ALA A 244 -23.75 -31.33 3.14
CA ALA A 244 -24.37 -31.50 1.82
C ALA A 244 -24.20 -30.21 1.00
N GLU A 245 -23.67 -30.34 -0.21
CA GLU A 245 -23.61 -29.30 -1.23
C GLU A 245 -25.04 -28.88 -1.61
N MET A 246 -25.37 -27.58 -1.45
CA MET A 246 -26.46 -26.95 -2.19
C MET A 246 -26.02 -25.56 -2.69
N PRO A 247 -26.43 -25.15 -3.90
CA PRO A 247 -26.03 -23.86 -4.47
C PRO A 247 -26.81 -22.73 -3.78
N ILE A 248 -26.09 -21.83 -3.13
CA ILE A 248 -26.68 -20.62 -2.51
C ILE A 248 -26.92 -19.59 -3.63
N GLU A 249 -28.12 -19.60 -4.22
CA GLU A 249 -28.63 -18.42 -4.92
C GLU A 249 -28.92 -17.32 -3.89
N LYS A 250 -28.07 -16.29 -3.89
CA LYS A 250 -28.14 -15.12 -3.02
C LYS A 250 -29.38 -14.27 -3.36
N LEU A 251 -30.43 -14.36 -2.55
CA LEU A 251 -31.41 -13.27 -2.48
C LEU A 251 -30.80 -12.10 -1.67
N PRO A 252 -30.93 -10.83 -2.10
CA PRO A 252 -30.50 -9.70 -1.28
C PRO A 252 -31.26 -9.69 0.04
N ALA A 253 -30.55 -9.55 1.16
CA ALA A 253 -31.16 -9.40 2.47
C ALA A 253 -32.11 -8.18 2.45
N PRO A 254 -33.33 -8.28 3.02
CA PRO A 254 -34.24 -7.15 3.07
C PRO A 254 -33.61 -5.97 3.83
N PRO A 255 -33.91 -4.72 3.44
CA PRO A 255 -33.38 -3.54 4.10
C PRO A 255 -33.73 -3.56 5.60
N PRO A 256 -32.81 -3.08 6.47
CA PRO A 256 -33.01 -3.12 7.91
C PRO A 256 -34.25 -2.31 8.32
N LYS A 257 -35.02 -2.85 9.27
CA LYS A 257 -36.25 -2.20 9.78
C LYS A 257 -35.95 -0.91 10.57
N ALA A 258 -34.77 -0.78 11.16
CA ALA A 258 -34.32 0.37 11.92
C ALA A 258 -32.77 0.48 11.91
N LEU A 259 -32.26 1.68 12.17
CA LEU A 259 -30.85 1.98 12.36
C LEU A 259 -30.56 2.17 13.86
N ASP A 260 -29.44 1.60 14.32
CA ASP A 260 -29.01 1.72 15.71
C ASP A 260 -28.04 2.88 15.93
N ALA A 261 -27.20 3.17 14.93
CA ALA A 261 -26.23 4.23 15.03
C ALA A 261 -25.89 4.85 13.67
N PHE A 262 -25.57 6.14 13.70
CA PHE A 262 -24.89 6.87 12.64
C PHE A 262 -23.47 7.16 13.09
N TYR A 263 -22.48 6.70 12.32
CA TYR A 263 -21.09 7.06 12.49
C TYR A 263 -20.70 8.03 11.37
N VAL A 264 -20.68 9.32 11.70
CA VAL A 264 -20.37 10.38 10.75
C VAL A 264 -18.85 10.58 10.74
N THR A 265 -18.27 10.81 9.57
CA THR A 265 -16.84 11.00 9.38
C THR A 265 -16.51 12.40 8.89
N ARG A 266 -15.36 12.91 9.33
CA ARG A 266 -14.78 14.17 8.84
C ARG A 266 -14.10 13.96 7.49
N MET A 267 -14.30 14.89 6.56
CA MET A 267 -13.53 14.97 5.32
C MET A 267 -12.01 15.08 5.62
N GLN A 268 -11.22 14.14 5.09
CA GLN A 268 -9.76 14.14 5.27
C GLN A 268 -9.06 14.99 4.20
N LYS A 269 -9.29 16.30 4.20
CA LYS A 269 -8.73 17.24 3.19
C LYS A 269 -7.22 17.08 3.01
N GLU A 270 -6.49 16.88 4.10
CA GLU A 270 -5.03 16.70 4.10
C GLU A 270 -4.54 15.44 3.37
N ARG A 271 -5.42 14.52 2.99
CA ARG A 271 -5.10 13.27 2.27
C ARG A 271 -5.51 13.32 0.80
N MET A 272 -6.12 14.42 0.36
CA MET A 272 -6.61 14.58 -1.00
C MET A 272 -5.58 15.36 -1.82
N ALA A 273 -5.16 14.80 -2.95
CA ALA A 273 -4.23 15.45 -3.88
C ALA A 273 -4.96 16.52 -4.73
N ASP A 274 -5.47 17.57 -4.08
CA ASP A 274 -6.12 18.76 -4.67
C ASP A 274 -7.48 18.59 -5.37
N LYS A 275 -8.15 17.44 -5.24
CA LYS A 275 -9.53 17.20 -5.75
C LYS A 275 -10.52 16.86 -4.63
N GLY A 276 -10.67 17.76 -3.66
CA GLY A 276 -11.75 17.70 -2.69
C GLY A 276 -13.08 18.21 -3.26
N PRO A 277 -14.24 17.73 -2.81
CA PRO A 277 -15.51 18.37 -3.14
C PRO A 277 -15.53 19.81 -2.58
N GLU A 278 -16.17 20.73 -3.30
CA GLU A 278 -16.21 22.16 -2.96
C GLU A 278 -16.88 22.40 -1.59
N PRO A 279 -16.58 23.51 -0.88
CA PRO A 279 -17.25 23.86 0.37
C PRO A 279 -18.79 23.90 0.20
N GLY A 280 -19.49 22.92 0.77
CA GLY A 280 -20.95 22.78 0.66
C GLY A 280 -21.43 21.52 -0.06
N GLU A 281 -20.53 20.80 -0.76
CA GLU A 281 -20.85 19.54 -1.43
C GLU A 281 -20.71 18.30 -0.53
N TYR A 282 -20.04 18.43 0.62
CA TYR A 282 -19.89 17.35 1.58
C TYR A 282 -21.14 17.21 2.46
N VAL A 283 -21.47 15.96 2.83
CA VAL A 283 -22.62 15.66 3.69
C VAL A 283 -22.59 16.50 4.97
N ARG A 284 -23.70 17.19 5.22
CA ARG A 284 -23.99 17.81 6.51
C ARG A 284 -25.09 17.01 7.19
N PHE A 285 -24.74 16.40 8.32
CA PHE A 285 -25.66 15.70 9.18
C PHE A 285 -26.32 16.72 10.12
N ASP A 286 -27.65 16.80 10.09
CA ASP A 286 -28.48 17.72 10.88
C ASP A 286 -29.63 17.00 11.59
N ALA A 287 -30.45 17.72 12.36
CA ALA A 287 -31.55 17.11 13.11
C ALA A 287 -32.65 16.51 12.20
N ARG A 288 -32.71 16.87 10.91
CA ARG A 288 -33.70 16.34 9.96
C ARG A 288 -33.42 14.89 9.61
N ALA A 289 -32.14 14.51 9.54
CA ALA A 289 -31.70 13.13 9.34
C ALA A 289 -32.22 12.16 10.43
N LEU A 290 -32.56 12.69 11.61
CA LEU A 290 -33.03 11.91 12.75
C LEU A 290 -34.57 11.85 12.91
N LYS A 291 -35.33 12.48 12.00
CA LYS A 291 -36.81 12.51 12.05
C LYS A 291 -37.48 11.29 11.42
N GLY A 292 -36.75 10.44 10.71
CA GLY A 292 -37.28 9.22 10.09
C GLY A 292 -37.61 8.13 11.11
N SER A 293 -38.65 7.32 10.85
CA SER A 293 -39.07 6.21 11.73
C SER A 293 -37.95 5.19 11.95
N ARG A 294 -37.09 4.97 10.95
CA ARG A 294 -35.92 4.09 11.06
C ARG A 294 -34.76 4.67 11.88
N ALA A 295 -34.72 5.99 12.08
CA ALA A 295 -33.62 6.70 12.74
C ALA A 295 -33.99 7.19 14.15
N HIS A 296 -35.22 6.95 14.60
CA HIS A 296 -35.76 7.51 15.83
C HIS A 296 -34.91 7.19 17.07
N GLU A 297 -34.47 5.94 17.20
CA GLU A 297 -33.63 5.47 18.32
C GLU A 297 -32.13 5.44 17.99
N ALA A 298 -31.73 5.91 16.81
CA ALA A 298 -30.35 5.85 16.37
C ALA A 298 -29.48 6.85 17.14
N VAL A 299 -28.35 6.40 17.68
CA VAL A 299 -27.35 7.30 18.26
C VAL A 299 -26.46 7.90 17.18
N VAL A 300 -25.94 9.11 17.41
CA VAL A 300 -25.02 9.80 16.48
C VAL A 300 -23.62 9.85 17.09
N MET A 301 -22.67 9.29 16.36
CA MET A 301 -21.26 9.13 16.72
C MET A 301 -20.37 9.84 15.73
N HIS A 302 -19.20 10.27 16.20
CA HIS A 302 -18.22 10.97 15.37
C HIS A 302 -16.83 10.94 16.02
N PRO A 303 -15.76 10.59 15.28
CA PRO A 303 -14.41 10.51 15.83
C PRO A 303 -13.79 11.87 16.15
N LEU A 304 -14.42 12.99 15.73
CA LEU A 304 -13.99 14.40 15.76
C LEU A 304 -12.55 14.62 15.20
N PRO A 305 -11.97 15.85 15.16
CA PRO A 305 -12.65 17.16 15.25
C PRO A 305 -13.77 17.23 14.20
N ARG A 306 -14.82 18.03 14.45
CA ARG A 306 -15.79 18.36 13.40
C ARG A 306 -15.42 19.67 12.73
N THR A 307 -15.67 19.78 11.43
CA THR A 307 -15.36 20.98 10.62
C THR A 307 -16.59 21.64 10.01
N GLY A 308 -17.65 20.89 9.77
CA GLY A 308 -18.92 21.38 9.20
C GLY A 308 -19.92 20.26 8.86
N GLU A 309 -19.46 19.01 8.90
CA GLU A 309 -20.22 17.79 8.65
C GLU A 309 -21.28 17.47 9.71
N LEU A 310 -21.18 18.05 10.90
CA LEU A 310 -22.15 17.91 11.99
C LEU A 310 -22.70 19.28 12.35
N ALA A 311 -24.02 19.46 12.26
CA ALA A 311 -24.69 20.67 12.68
C ALA A 311 -24.60 20.86 14.21
N TYR A 312 -24.31 22.08 14.67
CA TYR A 312 -24.19 22.39 16.10
C TYR A 312 -25.49 22.16 16.90
N GLU A 313 -26.65 22.28 16.27
CA GLU A 313 -27.96 22.00 16.90
C GLU A 313 -28.07 20.56 17.45
N LEU A 314 -27.33 19.61 16.86
CA LEU A 314 -27.30 18.22 17.32
C LEU A 314 -26.69 18.08 18.71
N ASP A 315 -25.89 19.05 19.20
CA ASP A 315 -25.26 18.97 20.53
C ASP A 315 -26.28 18.89 21.67
N SER A 316 -27.46 19.45 21.45
CA SER A 316 -28.57 19.38 22.41
C SER A 316 -29.43 18.11 22.28
N ASP A 317 -29.23 17.31 21.23
CA ASP A 317 -30.00 16.07 21.03
C ASP A 317 -29.41 14.95 21.92
N PRO A 318 -30.20 14.27 22.77
CA PRO A 318 -29.70 13.21 23.64
C PRO A 318 -29.13 12.00 22.88
N ARG A 319 -29.44 11.86 21.58
CA ARG A 319 -28.87 10.81 20.73
C ARG A 319 -27.46 11.14 20.24
N ALA A 320 -27.04 12.41 20.31
CA ALA A 320 -25.71 12.85 19.91
C ALA A 320 -24.66 12.54 20.98
N ILE A 321 -23.98 11.40 20.83
CA ILE A 321 -23.07 10.85 21.85
C ILE A 321 -21.59 11.07 21.54
N TYR A 322 -21.23 11.87 20.53
CA TYR A 322 -19.83 12.05 20.10
C TYR A 322 -18.93 12.73 21.16
N PHE A 323 -19.48 13.53 22.07
CA PHE A 323 -18.72 14.03 23.22
C PHE A 323 -18.55 12.98 24.32
N GLU A 324 -19.58 12.16 24.58
CA GLU A 324 -19.46 11.01 25.47
C GLU A 324 -18.44 9.99 24.95
N GLN A 325 -18.42 9.75 23.64
CA GLN A 325 -17.45 8.93 22.93
C GLN A 325 -16.02 9.44 23.15
N ALA A 326 -15.80 10.75 23.04
CA ALA A 326 -14.50 11.35 23.30
C ALA A 326 -14.08 11.22 24.78
N ALA A 327 -15.00 11.42 25.71
CA ALA A 327 -14.77 11.27 27.15
C ALA A 327 -14.46 9.81 27.54
N ALA A 328 -15.15 8.84 26.91
CA ALA A 328 -14.91 7.42 27.09
C ALA A 328 -13.50 6.98 26.65
N GLY A 329 -12.79 7.82 25.89
CA GLY A 329 -11.40 7.57 25.52
C GLY A 329 -10.48 7.35 26.73
N VAL A 330 -10.67 8.08 27.83
CA VAL A 330 -9.84 7.92 29.04
C VAL A 330 -10.04 6.55 29.70
N PRO A 331 -11.25 6.14 30.14
CA PRO A 331 -11.44 4.85 30.79
C PRO A 331 -11.14 3.65 29.87
N VAL A 332 -11.39 3.75 28.56
CA VAL A 332 -11.04 2.67 27.61
C VAL A 332 -9.51 2.51 27.50
N ARG A 333 -8.75 3.60 27.51
CA ARG A 333 -7.27 3.53 27.45
C ARG A 333 -6.67 3.10 28.78
N MET A 334 -7.27 3.51 29.90
CA MET A 334 -6.94 2.97 31.21
C MET A 334 -7.15 1.45 31.23
N ALA A 335 -8.29 0.99 30.70
CA ALA A 335 -8.61 -0.42 30.57
C ALA A 335 -7.63 -1.18 29.68
N LEU A 336 -7.24 -0.61 28.53
CA LEU A 336 -6.25 -1.22 27.65
C LEU A 336 -4.89 -1.39 28.34
N VAL A 337 -4.39 -0.33 28.98
CA VAL A 337 -3.10 -0.38 29.70
C VAL A 337 -3.17 -1.35 30.88
N ALA A 338 -4.25 -1.31 31.67
CA ALA A 338 -4.48 -2.25 32.76
C ALA A 338 -4.59 -3.71 32.27
N TRP A 339 -5.27 -3.94 31.15
CA TRP A 339 -5.38 -5.26 30.54
C TRP A 339 -3.99 -5.77 30.11
N MET A 340 -3.16 -4.92 29.48
CA MET A 340 -1.78 -5.25 29.12
C MET A 340 -0.92 -5.57 30.36
N LEU A 341 -1.15 -4.86 31.47
CA LEU A 341 -0.52 -5.13 32.77
C LEU A 341 -0.98 -6.47 33.39
N GLU A 342 -2.29 -6.76 33.37
CA GLU A 342 -2.85 -8.03 33.89
C GLU A 342 -2.33 -9.24 33.09
N HIS A 343 -2.20 -9.11 31.76
CA HIS A 343 -1.74 -10.19 30.88
C HIS A 343 -0.21 -10.37 30.90
N ALA A 344 0.50 -9.54 31.68
CA ALA A 344 1.90 -9.73 31.93
C ALA A 344 2.25 -10.92 32.81
N ALA A 345 1.27 -11.43 33.55
CA ALA A 345 1.49 -12.37 34.64
C ALA A 345 1.30 -13.85 34.27
N GLY A 346 1.08 -14.24 33.01
CA GLY A 346 1.15 -15.68 32.64
C GLY A 346 0.29 -16.20 31.48
N ALA A 347 0.33 -15.61 30.29
CA ALA A 347 -0.29 -16.23 29.11
C ALA A 347 0.67 -16.27 27.91
N GLU A 348 1.22 -17.45 27.62
CA GLU A 348 1.71 -17.76 26.27
C GLU A 348 0.50 -17.76 25.33
N ARG A 349 0.51 -16.86 24.35
CA ARG A 349 -0.51 -16.85 23.30
C ARG A 349 0.02 -17.66 22.12
N PRO A 350 -0.79 -18.55 21.52
CA PRO A 350 -0.46 -19.06 20.19
C PRO A 350 -0.33 -17.85 19.27
N ALA A 351 0.79 -17.74 18.55
CA ALA A 351 0.87 -16.78 17.46
C ALA A 351 -0.36 -16.99 16.58
N LEU A 352 -1.18 -15.94 16.38
CA LEU A 352 -2.21 -15.97 15.34
C LEU A 352 -1.52 -16.50 14.08
N PRO A 353 -2.06 -17.52 13.38
CA PRO A 353 -1.43 -18.07 12.20
C PRO A 353 -1.40 -17.00 11.11
N GLY A 354 -0.38 -16.15 11.16
CA GLY A 354 -0.05 -15.24 10.09
C GLY A 354 0.39 -16.08 8.92
N LEU A 355 -0.13 -15.78 7.73
CA LEU A 355 0.38 -16.36 6.49
C LEU A 355 1.91 -16.20 6.48
N PRO A 356 2.67 -17.26 6.13
CA PRO A 356 4.12 -17.24 6.23
C PRO A 356 4.68 -16.06 5.42
N ILE A 357 5.65 -15.37 6.01
CA ILE A 357 6.34 -14.26 5.36
C ILE A 357 7.08 -14.82 4.15
N VAL A 358 6.78 -14.24 2.99
CA VAL A 358 7.47 -14.50 1.74
C VAL A 358 8.88 -13.93 1.87
N ARG A 359 9.87 -14.82 1.95
CA ARG A 359 11.28 -14.43 1.97
C ARG A 359 11.73 -14.16 0.54
N LEU A 360 11.71 -12.90 0.16
CA LEU A 360 12.27 -12.42 -1.11
C LEU A 360 13.69 -11.91 -0.85
N ARG A 361 14.65 -12.23 -1.72
CA ARG A 361 15.96 -11.56 -1.67
C ARG A 361 15.79 -10.09 -2.00
N ALA A 362 16.54 -9.22 -1.31
CA ALA A 362 16.41 -7.76 -1.45
C ALA A 362 16.51 -7.27 -2.91
N GLU A 363 17.38 -7.88 -3.71
CA GLU A 363 17.58 -7.57 -5.14
C GLU A 363 16.35 -7.90 -6.02
N ALA A 364 15.49 -8.81 -5.58
CA ALA A 364 14.32 -9.30 -6.31
C ALA A 364 13.01 -9.07 -5.53
N ALA A 365 13.05 -8.27 -4.47
CA ALA A 365 11.88 -7.91 -3.69
C ALA A 365 11.17 -6.73 -4.37
N PRO A 366 9.86 -6.83 -4.65
CA PRO A 366 9.13 -5.77 -5.29
C PRO A 366 8.94 -4.63 -4.29
N ARG A 367 8.80 -3.41 -4.81
CA ARG A 367 8.46 -2.28 -3.96
C ARG A 367 6.97 -2.34 -3.60
N CYS A 368 6.63 -1.89 -2.39
CA CYS A 368 5.22 -1.77 -2.02
C CYS A 368 4.50 -0.80 -2.99
N PRO A 369 3.34 -1.19 -3.55
CA PRO A 369 2.59 -0.32 -4.46
C PRO A 369 1.90 0.85 -3.74
N ASN A 370 1.77 0.79 -2.41
CA ASN A 370 1.26 1.91 -1.62
C ASN A 370 2.35 2.99 -1.46
N ALA A 371 2.17 4.14 -2.11
CA ALA A 371 3.08 5.28 -2.04
C ALA A 371 3.32 5.82 -0.61
N ASN A 372 2.35 5.65 0.30
CA ASN A 372 2.46 6.09 1.70
C ASN A 372 2.96 4.99 2.67
N CYS A 373 3.35 3.82 2.17
CA CYS A 373 3.91 2.76 3.01
C CYS A 373 5.27 3.16 3.59
N ILE A 374 5.48 2.93 4.88
CA ILE A 374 6.74 3.24 5.60
C ILE A 374 7.98 2.64 4.91
N SER A 375 7.85 1.46 4.29
CA SER A 375 8.95 0.79 3.59
C SER A 375 9.45 1.57 2.35
N ARG A 376 8.72 2.58 1.88
CA ARG A 376 9.15 3.45 0.78
C ARG A 376 9.96 4.66 1.24
N PHE A 377 9.79 5.07 2.50
CA PHE A 377 10.50 6.21 3.09
C PHE A 377 11.77 5.77 3.81
N GLU A 378 11.75 4.56 4.38
CA GLU A 378 12.83 4.02 5.21
C GLU A 378 13.53 2.81 4.55
N GLY A 379 13.53 2.78 3.22
CA GLY A 379 14.03 1.65 2.42
C GLY A 379 15.54 1.40 2.50
N SER A 380 16.31 2.32 3.08
CA SER A 380 17.76 2.12 3.31
C SER A 380 18.04 1.02 4.34
N TYR A 381 17.10 0.73 5.23
CA TYR A 381 17.25 -0.30 6.27
C TYR A 381 16.02 -1.22 6.41
N LEU A 382 14.82 -0.78 5.98
CA LEU A 382 13.64 -1.64 5.91
C LEU A 382 13.58 -2.36 4.56
N ALA A 383 13.87 -3.66 4.58
CA ALA A 383 13.56 -4.52 3.44
C ALA A 383 12.04 -4.63 3.23
N PRO A 384 11.55 -4.60 1.97
CA PRO A 384 10.17 -4.93 1.65
C PRO A 384 9.84 -6.35 2.14
N ARG A 385 8.74 -6.50 2.88
CA ARG A 385 8.25 -7.78 3.40
C ARG A 385 6.85 -8.02 2.89
N PHE A 386 6.60 -9.23 2.40
CA PHE A 386 5.32 -9.64 1.84
C PHE A 386 4.87 -10.97 2.43
N ARG A 387 3.57 -11.24 2.36
CA ARG A 387 2.93 -12.51 2.66
C ARG A 387 2.18 -12.96 1.41
N LEU A 388 1.93 -14.26 1.25
CA LEU A 388 1.04 -14.72 0.19
C LEU A 388 -0.35 -14.14 0.43
N GLY A 389 -0.92 -13.50 -0.59
CA GLY A 389 -2.33 -13.11 -0.63
C GLY A 389 -3.22 -14.29 -1.02
N ARG A 390 -4.53 -14.06 -1.12
CA ARG A 390 -5.46 -15.07 -1.67
C ARG A 390 -5.36 -15.13 -3.18
N SER A 391 -5.67 -16.29 -3.76
CA SER A 391 -5.58 -16.55 -5.21
C SER A 391 -6.30 -15.44 -5.99
N GLY A 392 -5.56 -14.73 -6.85
CA GLY A 392 -6.11 -13.75 -7.77
C GLY A 392 -6.68 -14.42 -9.02
N ALA A 393 -6.90 -13.66 -10.09
CA ALA A 393 -7.20 -14.23 -11.40
C ALA A 393 -6.14 -15.30 -11.79
N ALA A 394 -6.52 -16.27 -12.64
CA ALA A 394 -5.76 -17.51 -12.93
C ALA A 394 -4.26 -17.38 -13.30
N ASN A 395 -3.75 -16.17 -13.54
CA ASN A 395 -2.40 -15.87 -14.02
C ASN A 395 -1.65 -14.79 -13.20
N VAL A 396 -2.03 -14.54 -11.95
CA VAL A 396 -1.34 -13.59 -11.06
C VAL A 396 -1.13 -14.15 -9.66
N LEU A 397 0.10 -14.07 -9.17
CA LEU A 397 0.44 -14.36 -7.79
C LEU A 397 0.12 -13.13 -6.95
N MET A 398 -0.78 -13.26 -5.99
CA MET A 398 -1.09 -12.17 -5.08
C MET A 398 -0.11 -12.17 -3.90
N LEU A 399 0.55 -11.04 -3.68
CA LEU A 399 1.37 -10.76 -2.50
C LEU A 399 0.73 -9.66 -1.67
N ARG A 400 0.81 -9.73 -0.34
CA ARG A 400 0.30 -8.70 0.58
C ARG A 400 1.46 -8.11 1.37
N CYS A 401 1.62 -6.80 1.37
CA CYS A 401 2.68 -6.13 2.14
C CYS A 401 2.50 -6.37 3.64
N ASP A 402 3.57 -6.77 4.34
CA ASP A 402 3.55 -7.04 5.80
C ASP A 402 3.36 -5.76 6.63
N TYR A 403 3.78 -4.62 6.08
CA TYR A 403 3.69 -3.33 6.78
C TYR A 403 2.33 -2.67 6.60
N CYS A 404 1.84 -2.49 5.36
CA CYS A 404 0.62 -1.72 5.10
C CYS A 404 -0.57 -2.56 4.58
N ASP A 405 -0.44 -3.89 4.51
CA ASP A 405 -1.47 -4.82 4.01
C ASP A 405 -1.93 -4.61 2.57
N ARG A 406 -1.24 -3.77 1.79
CA ARG A 406 -1.61 -3.56 0.39
C ARG A 406 -1.26 -4.78 -0.44
N GLU A 407 -2.20 -5.21 -1.26
CA GLU A 407 -1.99 -6.28 -2.22
C GLU A 407 -1.20 -5.80 -3.45
N LEU A 408 -0.39 -6.70 -3.98
CA LEU A 408 0.45 -6.58 -5.16
C LEU A 408 0.21 -7.82 -6.03
N ALA A 409 -0.32 -7.60 -7.22
CA ALA A 409 -0.45 -8.64 -8.23
C ALA A 409 0.89 -8.80 -8.96
N VAL A 410 1.44 -10.01 -8.91
CA VAL A 410 2.71 -10.37 -9.55
C VAL A 410 2.42 -11.29 -10.73
N GLU A 411 2.80 -10.84 -11.93
CA GLU A 411 2.63 -11.64 -13.16
C GLU A 411 3.81 -12.59 -13.41
N PHE A 412 5.02 -12.24 -12.95
CA PHE A 412 6.21 -13.02 -13.23
C PHE A 412 6.92 -13.44 -11.94
N VAL A 413 7.17 -14.73 -11.83
CA VAL A 413 7.91 -15.35 -10.73
C VAL A 413 9.20 -15.94 -11.27
N GLY A 414 10.24 -16.01 -10.46
CA GLY A 414 11.51 -16.62 -10.84
C GLY A 414 12.16 -17.36 -9.69
N HIS A 415 13.14 -18.17 -10.04
CA HIS A 415 13.90 -18.93 -9.08
C HIS A 415 15.35 -18.42 -9.03
N VAL A 416 15.77 -17.95 -7.86
CA VAL A 416 17.01 -17.19 -7.64
C VAL A 416 18.25 -17.99 -8.03
N ARG A 417 18.29 -19.30 -7.79
CA ARG A 417 19.48 -20.13 -8.10
C ARG A 417 19.61 -20.44 -9.58
N THR A 418 18.49 -20.77 -10.23
CA THR A 418 18.50 -21.15 -11.66
C THR A 418 18.50 -19.93 -12.57
N ARG A 419 18.23 -18.74 -12.01
CA ARG A 419 18.08 -17.48 -12.77
C ARG A 419 17.06 -17.63 -13.91
N ARG A 420 15.98 -18.37 -13.66
CA ARG A 420 14.88 -18.52 -14.63
C ARG A 420 13.61 -17.86 -14.13
N TYR A 421 12.88 -17.18 -15.01
CA TYR A 421 11.58 -16.61 -14.71
C TYR A 421 10.46 -17.27 -15.54
N TYR A 422 9.25 -17.19 -15.02
CA TYR A 422 8.03 -17.82 -15.50
C TYR A 422 6.93 -16.78 -15.43
N ARG A 423 5.98 -16.83 -16.37
CA ARG A 423 4.67 -16.22 -16.11
C ARG A 423 3.99 -17.06 -15.04
N PHE A 424 3.46 -16.43 -14.00
CA PHE A 424 2.74 -17.14 -12.95
C PHE A 424 1.44 -17.72 -13.51
N GLU A 425 1.18 -18.97 -13.16
CA GLU A 425 -0.07 -19.69 -13.38
C GLU A 425 -0.35 -20.51 -12.13
N GLU A 426 -1.63 -20.83 -11.90
CA GLU A 426 -2.05 -21.52 -10.68
C GLU A 426 -1.36 -22.89 -10.48
N ASN A 427 -1.02 -23.58 -11.58
CA ASN A 427 -0.25 -24.83 -11.57
C ASN A 427 1.18 -24.69 -10.98
N LEU A 428 1.75 -23.48 -10.98
CA LEU A 428 3.07 -23.19 -10.39
C LEU A 428 2.99 -22.91 -8.89
N LEU A 429 1.80 -22.82 -8.29
CA LEU A 429 1.64 -22.40 -6.90
C LEU A 429 2.34 -23.34 -5.91
N SER A 430 2.38 -24.65 -6.19
CA SER A 430 3.11 -25.63 -5.36
C SER A 430 4.61 -25.35 -5.34
N TYR A 431 5.22 -25.16 -6.51
CA TYR A 431 6.63 -24.80 -6.66
C TYR A 431 6.94 -23.44 -6.03
N VAL A 432 6.06 -22.45 -6.22
CA VAL A 432 6.23 -21.11 -5.62
C VAL A 432 6.21 -21.18 -4.10
N ARG A 433 5.37 -22.03 -3.48
CA ARG A 433 5.39 -22.25 -2.03
C ARG A 433 6.72 -22.83 -1.55
N GLU A 434 7.24 -23.83 -2.25
CA GLU A 434 8.57 -24.40 -1.97
C GLU A 434 9.66 -23.31 -2.09
N TRP A 435 9.64 -22.51 -3.15
CA TRP A 435 10.60 -21.42 -3.34
C TRP A 435 10.51 -20.34 -2.26
N ILE A 436 9.33 -20.12 -1.67
CA ILE A 436 9.13 -19.20 -0.55
C ILE A 436 9.80 -19.74 0.71
N GLU A 437 9.59 -21.03 1.01
CA GLU A 437 10.18 -21.69 2.19
C GLU A 437 11.72 -21.70 2.11
N GLU A 438 12.27 -21.92 0.92
CA GLU A 438 13.71 -21.86 0.66
C GLU A 438 14.30 -20.44 0.59
N GLY A 439 13.46 -19.41 0.47
CA GLY A 439 13.90 -18.04 0.17
C GLY A 439 14.55 -17.91 -1.22
N SER A 440 14.13 -18.74 -2.17
CA SER A 440 14.59 -18.81 -3.56
C SER A 440 13.61 -18.19 -4.56
N LEU A 441 12.47 -17.65 -4.09
CA LEU A 441 11.53 -16.92 -4.93
C LEU A 441 12.07 -15.51 -5.30
N ALA A 442 12.02 -15.20 -6.58
CA ALA A 442 12.14 -13.87 -7.16
C ALA A 442 10.80 -13.48 -7.79
N VAL A 443 10.48 -12.19 -7.82
CA VAL A 443 9.25 -11.70 -8.46
C VAL A 443 9.55 -10.46 -9.28
N PHE A 444 8.85 -10.31 -10.40
CA PHE A 444 9.06 -9.22 -11.33
C PHE A 444 7.72 -8.65 -11.80
N ASP A 445 7.65 -7.32 -11.88
CA ASP A 445 6.52 -6.59 -12.43
C ASP A 445 6.47 -6.73 -13.96
N THR A 446 7.64 -6.90 -14.59
CA THR A 446 7.75 -7.01 -16.05
C THR A 446 8.85 -7.98 -16.47
N VAL A 447 8.73 -8.50 -17.70
CA VAL A 447 9.80 -9.27 -18.36
C VAL A 447 11.11 -8.48 -18.46
N LYS A 448 11.04 -7.18 -18.81
CA LYS A 448 12.23 -6.31 -18.93
C LYS A 448 13.02 -6.28 -17.62
N GLN A 449 12.31 -6.12 -16.50
CA GLN A 449 12.90 -6.17 -15.16
C GLN A 449 13.58 -7.52 -14.86
N ALA A 450 12.95 -8.64 -15.25
CA ALA A 450 13.54 -9.97 -15.06
C ALA A 450 14.83 -10.15 -15.89
N GLU A 451 14.80 -9.79 -17.18
CA GLU A 451 15.94 -9.91 -18.09
C GLU A 451 17.10 -8.97 -17.72
N GLU A 452 16.80 -7.77 -17.22
CA GLU A 452 17.79 -6.82 -16.67
C GLU A 452 18.40 -7.31 -15.36
N ALA A 453 17.61 -7.97 -14.52
CA ALA A 453 18.09 -8.64 -13.31
C ALA A 453 18.90 -9.92 -13.63
N GLY A 454 19.08 -10.27 -14.91
CA GLY A 454 19.87 -11.41 -15.37
C GLY A 454 19.12 -12.74 -15.32
N TYR A 455 17.79 -12.73 -15.30
CA TYR A 455 16.97 -13.93 -15.40
C TYR A 455 16.62 -14.22 -16.85
N GLU A 456 16.64 -15.50 -17.23
CA GLU A 456 16.21 -15.97 -18.55
C GLU A 456 14.79 -16.54 -18.50
N PRO A 457 13.98 -16.40 -19.56
CA PRO A 457 12.67 -17.05 -19.62
C PRO A 457 12.82 -18.57 -19.56
N TYR A 458 12.01 -19.22 -18.72
CA TYR A 458 11.84 -20.67 -18.77
C TYR A 458 11.03 -21.03 -20.03
N ARG A 459 11.56 -21.96 -20.83
CA ARG A 459 11.06 -22.39 -22.17
C ARG A 459 11.29 -21.33 -23.27
N ARG A 460 12.43 -21.44 -23.95
CA ARG A 460 12.66 -20.79 -25.25
C ARG A 460 11.83 -21.55 -26.30
N GLY A 461 10.74 -20.95 -26.80
CA GLY A 461 10.18 -21.36 -28.08
C GLY A 461 11.23 -21.23 -29.21
N PRO A 462 10.97 -21.74 -30.42
CA PRO A 462 11.91 -21.63 -31.53
C PRO A 462 12.34 -20.16 -31.73
N GLN A 463 13.64 -19.91 -31.62
CA GLN A 463 14.21 -18.57 -31.77
C GLN A 463 14.47 -18.31 -33.25
N ARG A 464 13.85 -17.25 -33.79
CA ARG A 464 14.15 -16.79 -35.15
C ARG A 464 15.08 -15.59 -35.06
N GLU A 465 16.29 -15.72 -35.61
CA GLU A 465 17.18 -14.57 -35.77
C GLU A 465 16.61 -13.61 -36.82
N ILE A 466 16.50 -12.33 -36.46
CA ILE A 466 15.97 -11.28 -37.34
C ILE A 466 17.07 -10.32 -37.81
N MET A 467 18.11 -10.16 -36.98
CA MET A 467 19.30 -9.39 -37.32
C MET A 467 20.53 -10.11 -36.77
N ASN A 468 21.52 -10.31 -37.63
CA ASN A 468 22.87 -10.70 -37.24
C ASN A 468 23.69 -9.47 -36.82
N ALA A 469 24.97 -9.66 -36.47
CA ALA A 469 25.83 -8.57 -36.00
C ALA A 469 26.03 -7.45 -37.03
N GLU A 470 26.24 -7.80 -38.30
CA GLU A 470 26.41 -6.83 -39.40
C GLU A 470 25.16 -5.97 -39.57
N GLN A 471 23.99 -6.61 -39.59
CA GLN A 471 22.70 -5.91 -39.72
C GLN A 471 22.39 -5.02 -38.50
N VAL A 472 22.83 -5.41 -37.30
CA VAL A 472 22.74 -4.53 -36.11
C VAL A 472 23.62 -3.31 -36.27
N ALA A 473 24.86 -3.48 -36.74
CA ALA A 473 25.77 -2.36 -37.00
C ALA A 473 25.19 -1.39 -38.05
N GLU A 474 24.69 -1.90 -39.17
CA GLU A 474 24.02 -1.09 -40.22
C GLU A 474 22.82 -0.30 -39.67
N ALA A 475 21.99 -0.94 -38.83
CA ALA A 475 20.83 -0.27 -38.25
C ALA A 475 21.22 0.84 -37.25
N VAL A 476 22.27 0.62 -36.46
CA VAL A 476 22.81 1.65 -35.53
C VAL A 476 23.44 2.80 -36.32
N GLU A 477 24.13 2.50 -37.42
CA GLU A 477 24.68 3.52 -38.31
C GLU A 477 23.57 4.36 -38.97
N SER A 478 22.51 3.72 -39.45
CA SER A 478 21.32 4.42 -39.96
C SER A 478 20.64 5.32 -38.92
N LEU A 479 20.58 4.88 -37.65
CA LEU A 479 20.05 5.70 -36.56
C LEU A 479 20.89 6.97 -36.35
N ALA A 480 22.23 6.84 -36.38
CA ALA A 480 23.13 7.98 -36.26
C ALA A 480 22.96 8.96 -37.43
N GLU A 481 22.82 8.45 -38.66
CA GLU A 481 22.56 9.27 -39.85
C GLU A 481 21.24 10.05 -39.76
N GLN A 482 20.17 9.38 -39.33
CA GLN A 482 18.87 10.02 -39.13
C GLN A 482 18.95 11.14 -38.08
N ALA A 483 19.67 10.91 -36.98
CA ALA A 483 19.86 11.93 -35.94
C ALA A 483 20.68 13.12 -36.43
N VAL A 484 21.78 12.89 -37.16
CA VAL A 484 22.63 13.95 -37.75
C VAL A 484 21.88 14.78 -38.79
N ALA A 485 21.03 14.15 -39.59
CA ALA A 485 20.25 14.86 -40.60
C ALA A 485 19.11 15.72 -39.99
N ASP A 486 18.51 15.29 -38.89
CA ASP A 486 17.37 15.97 -38.24
C ASP A 486 17.81 17.04 -37.21
N LEU A 487 19.00 16.90 -36.61
CA LEU A 487 19.46 17.76 -35.51
C LEU A 487 20.55 18.73 -35.98
N PRO A 488 20.30 20.06 -35.97
CA PRO A 488 21.20 21.04 -36.59
C PRO A 488 22.48 21.35 -35.78
N ASP A 489 22.47 21.11 -34.46
CA ASP A 489 23.63 21.36 -33.58
C ASP A 489 23.81 20.21 -32.58
N MET A 490 24.83 19.39 -32.82
CA MET A 490 25.16 18.24 -31.99
C MET A 490 25.76 18.60 -30.62
N SER A 491 26.25 19.83 -30.43
CA SER A 491 26.80 20.28 -29.13
C SER A 491 25.71 20.46 -28.07
N GLN A 492 24.46 20.71 -28.51
CA GLN A 492 23.29 20.87 -27.66
C GLN A 492 22.52 19.56 -27.42
N VAL A 493 23.00 18.46 -28.01
CA VAL A 493 22.36 17.15 -27.92
C VAL A 493 22.90 16.38 -26.72
N ILE A 494 21.97 15.76 -25.99
CA ILE A 494 22.29 14.74 -24.99
C ILE A 494 21.61 13.42 -25.36
N LEU A 495 22.41 12.35 -25.41
CA LEU A 495 21.95 10.99 -25.63
C LEU A 495 21.69 10.32 -24.29
N VAL A 496 20.44 9.95 -24.03
CA VAL A 496 20.04 9.28 -22.79
C VAL A 496 19.60 7.86 -23.12
N GLY A 497 20.41 6.87 -22.77
CA GLY A 497 20.07 5.47 -22.97
C GLY A 497 19.31 4.88 -21.77
N VAL A 498 18.16 4.26 -22.02
CA VAL A 498 17.46 3.49 -20.99
C VAL A 498 18.29 2.23 -20.70
N ILE A 499 18.66 2.02 -19.44
CA ILE A 499 19.50 0.86 -19.10
C ILE A 499 18.76 -0.45 -19.39
N SER A 500 19.47 -1.54 -19.70
CA SER A 500 20.94 -1.63 -19.93
C SER A 500 21.34 -1.55 -21.41
N ARG A 501 20.51 -2.05 -22.34
CA ARG A 501 20.84 -2.08 -23.78
C ARG A 501 20.71 -0.71 -24.45
N GLY A 502 19.74 0.11 -24.04
CA GLY A 502 19.62 1.48 -24.54
C GLY A 502 20.85 2.34 -24.22
N ALA A 503 21.46 2.15 -23.04
CA ALA A 503 22.74 2.80 -22.68
C ALA A 503 23.90 2.38 -23.61
N MET A 504 24.03 1.08 -23.92
CA MET A 504 25.04 0.60 -24.88
C MET A 504 24.80 1.17 -26.29
N LEU A 505 23.53 1.24 -26.73
CA LEU A 505 23.19 1.88 -28.01
C LEU A 505 23.51 3.37 -28.01
N ALA A 506 23.22 4.09 -26.92
CA ALA A 506 23.52 5.51 -26.80
C ALA A 506 25.02 5.78 -26.90
N MET A 507 25.87 4.95 -26.28
CA MET A 507 27.33 5.05 -26.42
C MET A 507 27.80 4.83 -27.86
N ARG A 508 27.27 3.81 -28.54
CA ARG A 508 27.61 3.54 -29.95
C ARG A 508 27.16 4.67 -30.88
N LEU A 509 25.97 5.21 -30.65
CA LEU A 509 25.46 6.36 -31.41
C LEU A 509 26.34 7.60 -31.19
N ARG A 510 26.75 7.88 -29.95
CA ARG A 510 27.68 8.97 -29.64
C ARG A 510 28.96 8.86 -30.45
N ASP A 511 29.60 7.69 -30.43
CA ASP A 511 30.90 7.49 -31.08
C ASP A 511 30.79 7.60 -32.61
N LEU A 512 29.68 7.14 -33.19
CA LEU A 512 29.38 7.34 -34.62
C LEU A 512 29.06 8.79 -34.99
N ILE A 513 28.34 9.52 -34.13
CA ILE A 513 28.04 10.95 -34.34
C ILE A 513 29.33 11.78 -34.24
N GLU A 514 30.21 11.48 -33.29
CA GLU A 514 31.52 12.14 -33.17
C GLU A 514 32.38 11.88 -34.40
N ALA A 515 32.47 10.62 -34.86
CA ALA A 515 33.24 10.28 -36.05
C ALA A 515 32.75 11.03 -37.31
N ARG A 516 31.46 11.37 -37.38
CA ARG A 516 30.84 12.03 -38.53
C ARG A 516 30.83 13.56 -38.46
N THR A 517 30.66 14.12 -37.26
CA THR A 517 30.44 15.56 -37.06
C THR A 517 31.62 16.26 -36.40
N GLY A 518 32.56 15.51 -35.82
CA GLY A 518 33.66 16.04 -35.00
C GLY A 518 33.21 16.53 -33.62
N VAL A 519 31.91 16.45 -33.30
CA VAL A 519 31.33 16.88 -32.02
C VAL A 519 30.89 15.64 -31.26
N ARG A 520 31.30 15.52 -29.99
CA ARG A 520 30.94 14.40 -29.11
C ARG A 520 29.76 14.80 -28.20
N PRO A 521 28.54 14.29 -28.45
CA PRO A 521 27.39 14.59 -27.59
C PRO A 521 27.58 14.00 -26.19
N GLN A 522 27.00 14.64 -25.18
CA GLN A 522 26.98 14.08 -23.82
C GLN A 522 26.14 12.80 -23.79
N CYS A 523 26.57 11.79 -23.03
CA CYS A 523 25.85 10.53 -22.89
C CYS A 523 25.51 10.18 -21.43
N ALA A 524 24.31 9.65 -21.23
CA ALA A 524 23.74 9.29 -19.94
C ALA A 524 23.08 7.92 -19.99
N ALA A 525 23.11 7.22 -18.86
CA ALA A 525 22.29 6.04 -18.60
C ALA A 525 21.13 6.42 -17.67
N LEU A 526 19.92 5.95 -17.98
CA LEU A 526 18.71 6.19 -17.18
C LEU A 526 18.08 4.85 -16.78
N ASP A 527 17.82 4.67 -15.49
CA ASP A 527 17.00 3.60 -14.93
C ASP A 527 15.57 4.07 -14.69
N ALA A 528 14.66 3.66 -15.56
CA ALA A 528 13.25 4.06 -15.51
C ALA A 528 12.48 3.46 -14.31
N TYR A 529 13.13 2.62 -13.50
CA TYR A 529 12.56 1.94 -12.34
C TYR A 529 13.34 2.23 -11.04
N ALA A 530 14.43 3.00 -11.08
CA ALA A 530 15.20 3.44 -9.92
C ALA A 530 14.53 4.60 -9.15
N GLY A 531 15.05 4.90 -7.96
CA GLY A 531 14.62 6.01 -7.09
C GLY A 531 15.32 7.34 -7.45
N ALA A 532 15.64 8.14 -6.42
CA ALA A 532 16.16 9.52 -6.57
C ALA A 532 17.43 9.68 -7.44
N ASP A 533 18.27 8.64 -7.56
CA ASP A 533 19.52 8.65 -8.35
C ASP A 533 19.43 7.80 -9.62
N ALA A 534 18.42 8.07 -10.46
CA ALA A 534 18.11 7.23 -11.62
C ALA A 534 18.94 7.52 -12.89
N ILE A 535 19.61 8.67 -12.96
CA ILE A 535 20.36 9.11 -14.15
C ILE A 535 21.83 9.21 -13.80
N ARG A 536 22.66 8.53 -14.58
CA ARG A 536 24.11 8.51 -14.40
C ARG A 536 24.81 8.96 -15.68
N ALA A 537 25.74 9.90 -15.55
CA ALA A 537 26.62 10.28 -16.65
C ALA A 537 27.49 9.09 -17.05
N LEU A 538 27.53 8.81 -18.35
CA LEU A 538 28.45 7.84 -18.94
C LEU A 538 29.78 8.50 -19.31
N ASP A 539 29.82 9.83 -19.37
CA ASP A 539 31.00 10.64 -19.64
C ASP A 539 31.35 11.51 -18.42
N GLY A 540 32.46 11.20 -17.73
CA GLY A 540 33.03 12.04 -16.66
C GLY A 540 32.23 12.15 -15.34
N PRO A 541 32.71 12.99 -14.39
CA PRO A 541 32.07 13.19 -13.08
C PRO A 541 30.96 14.26 -13.06
N GLU A 542 30.52 14.79 -14.20
CA GLU A 542 29.56 15.89 -14.26
C GLU A 542 28.10 15.45 -14.03
N GLU A 543 27.34 16.30 -13.35
CA GLU A 543 25.90 16.15 -13.18
C GLU A 543 25.17 16.56 -14.48
N ILE A 544 24.23 15.74 -14.93
CA ILE A 544 23.51 15.96 -16.20
C ILE A 544 22.33 16.92 -16.00
N SER A 545 22.33 18.01 -16.76
CA SER A 545 21.18 18.91 -16.88
C SER A 545 20.51 18.76 -18.25
N THR A 546 19.17 18.69 -18.24
CA THR A 546 18.34 18.64 -19.44
C THR A 546 17.80 20.01 -19.85
N GLU A 547 18.08 21.07 -19.07
CA GLU A 547 17.55 22.43 -19.30
C GLU A 547 18.03 22.99 -20.64
N GLY A 548 17.10 23.37 -21.52
CA GLY A 548 17.39 23.98 -22.81
C GLY A 548 18.08 23.07 -23.85
N ARG A 549 18.36 21.81 -23.52
CA ARG A 549 19.03 20.86 -24.42
C ARG A 549 18.07 20.04 -25.26
N VAL A 550 18.55 19.48 -26.37
CA VAL A 550 17.82 18.47 -27.15
C VAL A 550 18.13 17.09 -26.58
N VAL A 551 17.11 16.43 -26.03
CA VAL A 551 17.26 15.09 -25.45
C VAL A 551 16.85 14.03 -26.46
N VAL A 552 17.79 13.16 -26.83
CA VAL A 552 17.50 11.94 -27.61
C VAL A 552 17.49 10.76 -26.65
N LEU A 553 16.30 10.26 -26.35
CA LEU A 553 16.13 9.05 -25.56
C LEU A 553 16.39 7.83 -26.46
N VAL A 554 17.20 6.89 -26.00
CA VAL A 554 17.62 5.70 -26.75
C VAL A 554 17.15 4.44 -26.03
N ASP A 555 16.38 3.59 -26.71
CA ASP A 555 15.95 2.29 -26.20
C ASP A 555 16.21 1.20 -27.25
N ASP A 556 16.31 -0.06 -26.83
CA ASP A 556 16.57 -1.17 -27.74
C ASP A 556 15.31 -1.59 -28.51
N VAL A 557 14.18 -1.72 -27.81
CA VAL A 557 12.91 -2.16 -28.40
C VAL A 557 11.75 -1.36 -27.84
N ILE A 558 10.98 -0.69 -28.71
CA ILE A 558 9.69 -0.12 -28.32
C ILE A 558 8.54 -1.11 -28.55
N ASN A 559 7.71 -1.23 -27.51
CA ASN A 559 6.45 -1.95 -27.51
C ASN A 559 5.36 -1.04 -26.93
N SER A 560 4.86 -1.27 -25.71
CA SER A 560 3.75 -0.51 -25.12
C SER A 560 4.01 1.00 -24.97
N GLY A 561 5.27 1.43 -24.82
CA GLY A 561 5.65 2.84 -24.64
C GLY A 561 5.74 3.34 -23.20
N TRP A 562 5.35 2.52 -22.21
CA TRP A 562 5.36 2.90 -20.79
C TRP A 562 6.76 3.19 -20.24
N THR A 563 7.78 2.43 -20.64
CA THR A 563 9.17 2.66 -20.20
C THR A 563 9.67 4.02 -20.68
N VAL A 564 9.38 4.37 -21.93
CA VAL A 564 9.70 5.69 -22.50
C VAL A 564 8.97 6.80 -21.76
N GLN A 565 7.68 6.64 -21.48
CA GLN A 565 6.90 7.63 -20.73
C GLN A 565 7.48 7.89 -19.34
N ARG A 566 7.89 6.83 -18.62
CA ARG A 566 8.55 6.96 -17.31
C ARG A 566 9.89 7.68 -17.42
N ALA A 567 10.73 7.27 -18.36
CA ALA A 567 12.02 7.91 -18.60
C ALA A 567 11.86 9.42 -18.89
N MET A 568 10.86 9.79 -19.71
CA MET A 568 10.56 11.20 -20.00
C MET A 568 10.10 11.99 -18.78
N ALA A 569 9.37 11.37 -17.84
CA ALA A 569 8.96 12.02 -16.60
C ALA A 569 10.16 12.30 -15.70
N MET A 570 11.08 11.34 -15.57
CA MET A 570 12.30 11.48 -14.76
C MET A 570 13.26 12.53 -15.32
N LEU A 571 13.39 12.60 -16.66
CA LEU A 571 14.20 13.63 -17.32
C LEU A 571 13.68 15.05 -17.10
N TRP A 572 12.39 15.21 -16.76
CA TRP A 572 11.78 16.50 -16.46
C TRP A 572 12.18 17.03 -15.09
N GLU A 573 12.55 16.15 -14.16
CA GLU A 573 13.07 16.54 -12.84
C GLU A 573 14.48 17.14 -12.92
N LYS A 574 15.20 16.92 -14.03
CA LYS A 574 16.56 17.43 -14.28
C LYS A 574 16.61 18.73 -15.11
N GLY A 575 15.45 19.31 -15.43
CA GLY A 575 15.30 20.50 -16.27
C GLY A 575 14.31 20.29 -17.41
N ARG A 576 13.98 21.38 -18.11
CA ARG A 576 13.05 21.40 -19.25
C ARG A 576 13.82 21.30 -20.57
N PRO A 577 13.70 20.18 -21.31
CA PRO A 577 14.34 20.05 -22.63
C PRO A 577 13.77 21.05 -23.66
N ALA A 578 14.62 21.54 -24.55
CA ALA A 578 14.21 22.31 -25.73
C ALA A 578 13.45 21.43 -26.75
N ALA A 579 13.89 20.19 -26.92
CA ALA A 579 13.19 19.19 -27.72
C ALA A 579 13.43 17.78 -27.18
N LYS A 580 12.51 16.87 -27.49
CA LYS A 580 12.59 15.46 -27.11
C LYS A 580 12.47 14.60 -28.37
N LYS A 581 13.43 13.70 -28.56
CA LYS A 581 13.45 12.74 -29.66
C LYS A 581 13.61 11.33 -29.09
N LEU A 582 13.13 10.34 -29.81
CA LEU A 582 13.23 8.93 -29.42
C LEU A 582 13.89 8.13 -30.56
N ALA A 583 15.02 7.50 -30.24
CA ALA A 583 15.73 6.56 -31.08
C ALA A 583 15.51 5.13 -30.57
N VAL A 584 15.10 4.22 -31.45
CA VAL A 584 14.94 2.80 -31.10
C VAL A 584 15.58 1.90 -32.14
N LEU A 585 16.27 0.86 -31.69
CA LEU A 585 16.81 -0.13 -32.63
C LEU A 585 15.67 -0.88 -33.32
N ILE A 586 14.69 -1.36 -32.55
CA ILE A 586 13.52 -2.09 -33.06
C ILE A 586 12.20 -1.41 -32.69
N ASP A 587 11.32 -1.22 -33.67
CA ASP A 587 9.92 -0.86 -33.45
C ASP A 587 8.99 -2.04 -33.73
N ARG A 588 8.20 -2.44 -32.72
CA ARG A 588 7.25 -3.55 -32.82
C ARG A 588 5.85 -3.17 -33.27
N GLY A 589 5.54 -1.87 -33.35
CA GLY A 589 4.24 -1.34 -33.79
C GLY A 589 3.09 -1.41 -32.77
N HIS A 590 3.14 -2.28 -31.75
CA HIS A 590 2.17 -2.24 -30.65
C HIS A 590 2.35 -0.97 -29.84
N ARG A 591 1.27 -0.30 -29.40
CA ARG A 591 1.32 0.88 -28.53
C ARG A 591 0.19 0.84 -27.50
N ALA A 592 0.52 1.14 -26.25
CA ALA A 592 -0.45 1.45 -25.19
C ALA A 592 -0.46 2.96 -24.89
N VAL A 593 0.66 3.62 -25.15
CA VAL A 593 0.85 5.07 -25.00
C VAL A 593 1.07 5.68 -26.39
N PRO A 594 0.51 6.86 -26.71
CA PRO A 594 0.62 7.49 -28.04
C PRO A 594 2.01 8.09 -28.29
N ILE A 595 3.05 7.25 -28.30
CA ILE A 595 4.45 7.64 -28.52
C ILE A 595 4.96 7.01 -29.81
N ARG A 596 5.54 7.84 -30.68
CA ARG A 596 6.17 7.42 -31.93
C ARG A 596 7.67 7.72 -31.89
N PRO A 597 8.55 6.74 -32.15
CA PRO A 597 9.97 7.00 -32.33
C PRO A 597 10.23 7.96 -33.49
N ASN A 598 11.22 8.82 -33.33
CA ASN A 598 11.72 9.69 -34.39
C ASN A 598 12.68 8.94 -35.30
N TYR A 599 13.52 8.10 -34.72
CA TYR A 599 14.54 7.33 -35.43
C TYR A 599 14.33 5.85 -35.13
N VAL A 600 14.27 5.03 -36.18
CA VAL A 600 14.02 3.59 -36.07
C VAL A 600 15.07 2.85 -36.88
N GLY A 601 15.74 1.88 -36.26
CA GLY A 601 16.67 0.99 -36.96
C GLY A 601 15.93 0.01 -37.86
N LYS A 602 14.95 -0.73 -37.31
CA LYS A 602 14.12 -1.67 -38.07
C LYS A 602 12.71 -1.80 -37.49
N ASN A 603 11.71 -1.83 -38.37
CA ASN A 603 10.33 -2.17 -38.02
C ASN A 603 10.15 -3.69 -38.07
N ILE A 604 9.73 -4.30 -36.95
CA ILE A 604 9.48 -5.74 -36.84
C ILE A 604 8.06 -5.94 -36.28
N PRO A 605 7.03 -6.03 -37.13
CA PRO A 605 5.69 -6.41 -36.66
C PRO A 605 5.77 -7.81 -36.06
N THR A 606 5.29 -7.92 -34.83
CA THR A 606 5.27 -9.18 -34.04
C THR A 606 3.86 -9.39 -33.51
N SER A 607 3.48 -10.60 -33.14
CA SER A 607 2.27 -10.82 -32.35
C SER A 607 2.44 -10.31 -30.90
N ARG A 608 1.35 -10.30 -30.11
CA ARG A 608 1.43 -9.94 -28.69
C ARG A 608 2.24 -10.95 -27.86
N SER A 609 2.19 -12.23 -28.23
CA SER A 609 2.88 -13.35 -27.57
C SER A 609 4.34 -13.50 -28.01
N GLU A 610 4.71 -12.93 -29.15
CA GLU A 610 6.10 -12.82 -29.59
C GLU A 610 6.84 -11.72 -28.80
N ARG A 611 8.15 -11.89 -28.68
CA ARG A 611 9.09 -11.00 -28.01
C ARG A 611 10.30 -10.80 -28.90
N VAL A 612 10.93 -9.64 -28.79
CA VAL A 612 12.20 -9.32 -29.45
C VAL A 612 13.25 -9.22 -28.35
N GLN A 613 14.32 -10.00 -28.45
CA GLN A 613 15.50 -9.88 -27.61
C GLN A 613 16.65 -9.33 -28.41
N VAL A 614 17.21 -8.22 -27.93
CA VAL A 614 18.41 -7.58 -28.46
C VAL A 614 19.59 -7.96 -27.57
N ARG A 615 20.66 -8.48 -28.18
CA ARG A 615 21.95 -8.71 -27.51
C ARG A 615 22.99 -7.81 -28.16
N LEU A 616 23.71 -7.06 -27.34
CA LEU A 616 24.77 -6.14 -27.77
C LEU A 616 26.05 -6.43 -26.98
N GLU A 617 27.18 -6.40 -27.67
CA GLU A 617 28.53 -6.52 -27.13
C GLU A 617 29.02 -5.16 -26.60
N MET A 618 29.77 -5.18 -25.51
CA MET A 618 30.39 -3.97 -24.96
C MET A 618 31.51 -3.47 -25.89
N PRO A 619 31.67 -2.15 -26.08
CA PRO A 619 32.73 -1.59 -26.90
C PRO A 619 34.15 -1.96 -26.42
N ASP A 620 34.33 -2.16 -25.10
CA ASP A 620 35.63 -2.44 -24.49
C ASP A 620 35.74 -3.92 -24.10
N GLY A 621 36.41 -4.70 -24.95
CA GLY A 621 36.52 -6.15 -24.85
C GLY A 621 37.13 -6.65 -23.54
N ASN A 622 36.29 -7.19 -22.65
CA ASN A 622 36.73 -8.04 -21.56
C ASN A 622 36.28 -9.49 -21.83
N ALA A 623 37.26 -10.35 -22.10
CA ALA A 623 37.14 -11.65 -22.76
C ALA A 623 36.58 -12.79 -21.88
N ARG A 624 35.42 -12.61 -21.25
CA ARG A 624 34.67 -13.73 -20.65
C ARG A 624 33.24 -13.71 -21.18
N THR A 625 32.95 -14.68 -22.06
CA THR A 625 31.74 -14.90 -22.89
C THR A 625 31.54 -13.94 -24.08
N ARG A 626 32.00 -14.33 -25.27
CA ARG A 626 31.74 -13.67 -26.57
C ARG A 626 30.26 -13.78 -26.94
N ALA A 627 29.45 -12.79 -26.58
CA ALA A 627 28.08 -12.65 -27.09
C ALA A 627 28.10 -11.76 -28.34
N ARG A 628 28.02 -12.35 -29.54
CA ARG A 628 27.87 -11.59 -30.79
C ARG A 628 26.53 -10.85 -30.83
N ASP A 629 26.58 -9.59 -31.28
CA ASP A 629 25.41 -8.76 -31.56
C ASP A 629 24.36 -9.53 -32.36
N ARG A 630 23.12 -9.52 -31.89
CA ARG A 630 22.00 -10.13 -32.61
C ARG A 630 20.66 -9.64 -32.11
N VAL A 631 19.64 -9.72 -32.97
CA VAL A 631 18.23 -9.55 -32.61
C VAL A 631 17.50 -10.84 -32.92
N THR A 632 16.82 -11.38 -31.91
CA THR A 632 16.04 -12.62 -32.04
C THR A 632 14.59 -12.37 -31.68
N VAL A 633 13.67 -13.03 -32.39
CA VAL A 633 12.26 -13.11 -32.01
C VAL A 633 11.99 -14.49 -31.42
N TYR A 634 11.28 -14.52 -30.31
CA TYR A 634 10.84 -15.76 -29.66
C TYR A 634 9.41 -15.60 -29.12
N SER A 635 8.66 -16.69 -29.08
CA SER A 635 7.35 -16.72 -28.41
C SER A 635 7.53 -17.17 -26.97
N MET A 636 6.88 -16.50 -26.03
CA MET A 636 6.70 -17.07 -24.69
C MET A 636 5.61 -18.13 -24.80
N VAL A 637 5.98 -19.40 -24.61
CA VAL A 637 5.02 -20.51 -24.63
C VAL A 637 4.26 -20.51 -23.30
N GLU A 638 2.94 -20.71 -23.34
CA GLU A 638 2.12 -20.94 -22.15
C GLU A 638 2.69 -22.15 -21.36
N PRO A 639 2.79 -22.08 -20.02
CA PRO A 639 3.09 -23.24 -19.20
C PRO A 639 2.14 -24.41 -19.50
N MET A 640 2.75 -25.56 -19.82
CA MET A 640 2.14 -26.90 -19.92
C MET A 640 0.96 -27.09 -20.90
N LYS A 641 1.31 -27.36 -22.17
CA LYS A 641 0.53 -28.26 -23.04
C LYS A 641 1.10 -29.69 -23.14
N GLU A 642 2.10 -30.03 -22.35
CA GLU A 642 2.70 -31.37 -22.33
C GLU A 642 2.81 -31.87 -20.90
N ALA A 643 1.81 -32.63 -20.48
CA ALA A 643 1.90 -33.65 -19.44
C ALA A 643 1.06 -34.89 -19.78
N GLU A 644 0.78 -35.14 -21.07
CA GLU A 644 0.09 -36.37 -21.53
C GLU A 644 0.90 -37.18 -22.56
N SER A 645 2.17 -36.87 -22.82
CA SER A 645 2.98 -37.64 -23.77
C SER A 645 4.46 -37.70 -23.44
N ALA A 646 4.82 -38.29 -22.30
CA ALA A 646 6.10 -38.98 -22.13
C ALA A 646 6.12 -39.76 -20.81
N GLY A 647 6.07 -41.10 -20.92
CA GLY A 647 6.46 -42.04 -19.86
C GLY A 647 5.31 -42.84 -19.28
#